data_AF-A0A5Q0NWS7-F1
#
_entry.id   AF-A0A5Q0NWS7-F1
#
_cell.length_a   1.000
_cell.length_b   1.000
_cell.length_c   1.000
_cell.angle_alpha   90.00
_cell.angle_beta   90.00
_cell.angle_gamma   90.00
#
_symmetry.space_group_name_H-M   'P 1'
#
loop_
_entity.id
_entity.type
_entity.pdbx_description
1 polymer ?
#
loop_
_entity_poly.entity_id
_entity_poly.type
_entity_poly.pdbx_seq_one_letter_code
_entity_poly.pdbx_strand_id
1 'polypeptide(L)'
;MDNLWLLLGIVVLTAALLDVVLTALDFDEDGFISGRLSRGVWLVVRLFTRRMSRRWRRAVLRQVTWVHMVVIIIAWLLGIIVGFGLIYYGQMSRSAFSVSGTDAGLTLFDALYFSAAQLSTVGGSALTAETDLLRFLSIAETLSGVLLLSLILTFLLGVFSVISDLSALCRYFFTAERGAGSPVASLAPFFREGEPSGLDGHLDGIAGSFSSYVDGLRFHHSAYYFQSGQDQFALPYAVRMLAGTLSALRWGLPTGHPAATEPGLVPLTFQFLEFEDYLERMATWRNVAVPEVVSREEFERIVGHPERDTRDLWVTRFVELNAAMGQLARIDPLADLDDAYQRYRQWLPFEFRAQRMTLAVSDDLDYQPVIVSDRPVSMLQAEDSVALSSVQTGTVPDIDPRLLSVRASREPPTRRQLFAARFLSLTDPGNARLRAATRAMLAAVASAGALYAVFDGLDRTSVEPAVFGGFVAMLSSGAAVGQTQRDRRITSLVVAVPISALVLLGALVSDSVWLTGVLVVAVATLAVAARRFGPRWSTLGQVSFMGYYFALILRLEPSDVLAYVAAAVVGVGAAFVFNHVLIPERPPVVLRQGLEGYARRMVSSMDALLDAVSWARWDRAVRTHVEVELQQLRAHATFVGGQLRQGEATAGMPAGRAVALRLRLFDSELALMSLVASARGLAGVTVSLEARARLAGRVDLLQAHLAELTVASLPGSDGGRRAPSGLAPWVDADPPAAWPRAARLVFESVDELHRSAVRLRDAAIAAMDPPVAEVAATAQAEEEREEERQEVADTTTIPAAGDTGVAAAPDAGRGSGLLAPAVRRAVQAGVASAASLLVGWLVSTTHQYWATLSAFQVLGDTDGDTFVKGARRVAGTVVGAAVGFGIALSEAAIAPVIMPLLALAVFASVYYRQVSPAVATFWTTMIFALLYEYLGNLTTLALAQRVAETLLGAVIALVVAYVVLPTRTRTVLDENVSVLARDIDAIVTASMGRLAGAPPTALPELRQRVLTASQDVRTVVATAEPLRHAPGALGPEGIEGRLTAVWALTSHARRLVRAAERAIVTGVGPHDQDWRGMARSTSTNIAALTTALDGRLPGPLVLEVASFEMSGSGPTDRLMDDVMRELTRINQTVLALLELVSPGALEGVAPAHASTVA
;
A
#
# COMPACT_ATOMS: atom_id res chain seq x y z
N MET A 1 36.34 41.23 25.33
CA MET A 1 35.28 40.36 24.77
C MET A 1 34.05 41.19 24.43
N ASP A 2 33.81 42.27 25.15
CA ASP A 2 32.65 43.17 25.03
C ASP A 2 32.53 43.84 23.65
N ASN A 3 33.64 44.30 23.06
CA ASN A 3 33.66 44.87 21.69
C ASN A 3 33.29 43.85 20.59
N LEU A 4 33.48 42.55 20.84
CA LEU A 4 33.11 41.50 19.88
C LEU A 4 31.58 41.34 19.82
N TRP A 5 30.90 41.36 20.97
CA TRP A 5 29.44 41.29 21.04
C TRP A 5 28.78 42.53 20.45
N LEU A 6 29.35 43.71 20.68
CA LEU A 6 28.89 44.95 20.05
C LEU A 6 29.02 44.90 18.53
N LEU A 7 30.19 44.50 18.01
CA LEU A 7 30.40 44.41 16.57
C LEU A 7 29.50 43.36 15.93
N LEU A 8 29.33 42.20 16.58
CA LEU A 8 28.41 41.15 16.14
C LEU A 8 26.96 41.66 16.12
N GLY A 9 26.53 42.39 17.16
CA GLY A 9 25.20 42.97 17.25
C GLY A 9 24.93 43.99 16.14
N ILE A 10 25.90 44.86 15.83
CA ILE A 10 25.79 45.80 14.70
C ILE A 10 25.64 45.03 13.38
N VAL A 11 26.47 44.02 13.13
CA VAL A 11 26.39 43.21 11.89
C VAL A 11 25.03 42.53 11.77
N VAL A 12 24.54 41.91 12.84
CA VAL A 12 23.22 41.25 12.85
C VAL A 12 22.09 42.26 12.65
N LEU A 13 22.14 43.42 13.30
CA LEU A 13 21.14 44.47 13.17
C LEU A 13 21.11 45.06 11.75
N THR A 14 22.27 45.42 11.19
CA THR A 14 22.37 45.94 9.83
C THR A 14 21.88 44.93 8.81
N ALA A 15 22.24 43.65 8.99
CA ALA A 15 21.72 42.57 8.18
C ALA A 15 20.18 42.52 8.29
N ALA A 16 19.61 42.41 9.49
CA ALA A 16 18.17 42.32 9.68
C ALA A 16 17.40 43.51 9.06
N LEU A 17 17.88 44.74 9.26
CA LEU A 17 17.27 45.93 8.67
C LEU A 17 17.36 45.94 7.14
N LEU A 18 18.52 45.55 6.57
CA LEU A 18 18.67 45.44 5.12
C LEU A 18 17.72 44.37 4.55
N ASP A 19 17.56 43.23 5.24
CA ASP A 19 16.65 42.17 4.81
C ASP A 19 15.20 42.64 4.79
N VAL A 20 14.77 43.40 5.80
CA VAL A 20 13.44 44.00 5.88
C VAL A 20 13.21 44.96 4.70
N VAL A 21 14.17 45.84 4.43
CA VAL A 21 14.06 46.81 3.33
C VAL A 21 14.01 46.10 1.98
N LEU A 22 14.92 45.15 1.73
CA LEU A 22 14.95 44.40 0.48
C LEU A 22 13.64 43.63 0.26
N THR A 23 13.17 42.92 1.29
CA THR A 23 11.97 42.07 1.16
C THR A 23 10.66 42.87 1.07
N ALA A 24 10.60 44.06 1.66
CA ALA A 24 9.37 44.86 1.72
C ALA A 24 9.29 45.96 0.65
N LEU A 25 10.42 46.47 0.15
CA LEU A 25 10.47 47.66 -0.70
C LEU A 25 11.24 47.49 -2.01
N ASP A 26 12.10 46.49 -2.17
CA ASP A 26 12.87 46.30 -3.40
C ASP A 26 12.05 45.54 -4.47
N PHE A 27 12.30 45.85 -5.73
CA PHE A 27 11.55 45.37 -6.89
C PHE A 27 12.07 44.04 -7.44
N ASP A 28 13.37 43.75 -7.32
CA ASP A 28 14.00 42.65 -8.07
C ASP A 28 14.91 41.74 -7.19
N GLU A 29 15.25 42.17 -5.97
CA GLU A 29 16.10 41.40 -5.06
C GLU A 29 15.31 40.67 -3.97
N ASP A 30 15.54 39.37 -3.86
CA ASP A 30 15.12 38.57 -2.70
C ASP A 30 15.91 38.98 -1.45
N GLY A 31 15.20 39.14 -0.31
CA GLY A 31 15.86 39.27 0.99
C GLY A 31 16.81 38.10 1.27
N PHE A 32 18.05 38.39 1.68
CA PHE A 32 19.09 37.37 1.84
C PHE A 32 18.82 36.36 2.97
N ILE A 33 18.07 36.76 4.01
CA ILE A 33 17.51 35.87 5.05
C ILE A 33 16.13 35.39 4.62
N SER A 34 15.23 36.31 4.28
CA SER A 34 13.81 36.00 4.03
C SER A 34 13.60 35.03 2.86
N GLY A 35 14.35 35.18 1.76
CA GLY A 35 14.28 34.28 0.61
C GLY A 35 14.84 32.87 0.91
N ARG A 36 15.89 32.76 1.72
CA ARG A 36 16.42 31.46 2.18
C ARG A 36 15.47 30.79 3.17
N LEU A 37 14.88 31.57 4.07
CA LEU A 37 13.92 31.09 5.06
C LEU A 37 12.65 30.58 4.37
N SER A 38 12.15 31.29 3.38
CA SER A 38 11.00 30.87 2.55
C SER A 38 11.27 29.53 1.87
N ARG A 39 12.40 29.39 1.16
CA ARG A 39 12.80 28.10 0.57
C ARG A 39 12.92 26.99 1.61
N GLY A 40 13.48 27.28 2.78
CA GLY A 40 13.60 26.34 3.90
C GLY A 40 12.22 25.87 4.41
N VAL A 41 11.30 26.80 4.65
CA VAL A 41 9.92 26.51 5.07
C VAL A 41 9.22 25.67 4.00
N TRP A 42 9.34 26.03 2.73
CA TRP A 42 8.77 25.25 1.63
C TRP A 42 9.31 23.82 1.60
N LEU A 43 10.63 23.62 1.69
CA LEU A 43 11.24 22.29 1.70
C LEU A 43 10.76 21.43 2.88
N VAL A 44 10.65 22.03 4.07
CA VAL A 44 10.13 21.36 5.26
C VAL A 44 8.66 20.98 5.06
N VAL A 45 7.82 21.92 4.63
CA VAL A 45 6.40 21.63 4.38
C VAL A 45 6.26 20.54 3.31
N ARG A 46 6.99 20.63 2.20
CA ARG A 46 7.00 19.64 1.10
C ARG A 46 7.45 18.26 1.59
N LEU A 47 8.42 18.18 2.51
CA LEU A 47 8.86 16.91 3.11
C LEU A 47 7.75 16.26 3.94
N PHE A 48 6.99 17.05 4.70
CA PHE A 48 5.87 16.57 5.51
C PHE A 48 4.65 16.22 4.65
N THR A 49 4.23 17.12 3.75
CA THR A 49 3.04 16.94 2.90
C THR A 49 3.16 15.71 2.01
N ARG A 50 4.36 15.40 1.50
CA ARG A 50 4.63 14.18 0.71
C ARG A 50 4.40 12.87 1.46
N ARG A 51 4.36 12.89 2.79
CA ARG A 51 4.08 11.70 3.62
C ARG A 51 2.62 11.63 4.09
N MET A 52 1.84 12.69 3.85
CA MET A 52 0.46 12.79 4.30
C MET A 52 -0.51 12.30 3.22
N SER A 53 -1.65 11.76 3.65
CA SER A 53 -2.72 11.44 2.72
C SER A 53 -3.29 12.70 2.06
N ARG A 54 -3.72 12.57 0.81
CA ARG A 54 -4.23 13.66 -0.03
C ARG A 54 -5.29 14.55 0.64
N ARG A 55 -6.12 13.97 1.52
CA ARG A 55 -7.17 14.70 2.27
C ARG A 55 -6.60 15.79 3.18
N TRP A 56 -5.55 15.47 3.92
CA TRP A 56 -4.92 16.41 4.85
C TRP A 56 -3.93 17.32 4.15
N ARG A 57 -3.27 16.81 3.12
CA ARG A 57 -2.29 17.55 2.34
C ARG A 57 -2.84 18.85 1.78
N ARG A 58 -4.03 18.83 1.17
CA ARG A 58 -4.69 20.06 0.67
C ARG A 58 -4.91 21.09 1.78
N ALA A 59 -5.34 20.65 2.97
CA ALA A 59 -5.57 21.54 4.10
C ALA A 59 -4.27 22.16 4.64
N VAL A 60 -3.18 21.38 4.67
CA VAL A 60 -1.85 21.86 5.11
C VAL A 60 -1.24 22.80 4.08
N LEU A 61 -1.29 22.46 2.79
CA LEU A 61 -0.75 23.30 1.72
C LEU A 61 -1.43 24.68 1.69
N ARG A 62 -2.74 24.76 1.97
CA ARG A 62 -3.46 26.05 2.08
C ARG A 62 -2.93 26.98 3.17
N GLN A 63 -2.22 26.46 4.17
CA GLN A 63 -1.65 27.26 5.26
C GLN A 63 -0.24 27.75 4.95
N VAL A 64 0.38 27.30 3.85
CA VAL A 64 1.79 27.58 3.53
C VAL A 64 2.08 29.07 3.50
N THR A 65 1.21 29.86 2.85
CA THR A 65 1.39 31.31 2.74
C THR A 65 1.40 31.99 4.10
N TRP A 66 0.42 31.69 4.96
CA TRP A 66 0.38 32.24 6.32
C TRP A 66 1.60 31.84 7.15
N VAL A 67 2.03 30.58 7.04
CA VAL A 67 3.23 30.10 7.72
C VAL A 67 4.47 30.85 7.24
N HIS A 68 4.61 31.08 5.93
CA HIS A 68 5.73 31.87 5.38
C HIS A 68 5.75 33.29 5.96
N MET A 69 4.62 34.00 5.89
CA MET A 69 4.53 35.38 6.37
C MET A 69 4.85 35.49 7.85
N VAL A 70 4.27 34.62 8.68
CA VAL A 70 4.54 34.59 10.13
C VAL A 70 6.01 34.29 10.42
N VAL A 71 6.60 33.33 9.71
CA VAL A 71 8.01 32.95 9.91
C VAL A 71 8.97 34.09 9.51
N ILE A 72 8.69 34.80 8.42
CA ILE A 72 9.46 35.99 8.00
C ILE A 72 9.34 37.11 9.03
N ILE A 73 8.11 37.44 9.47
CA ILE A 73 7.86 38.48 10.48
C ILE A 73 8.58 38.16 11.79
N ILE A 74 8.51 36.89 12.25
CA ILE A 74 9.24 36.43 13.43
C ILE A 74 10.74 36.55 13.24
N ALA A 75 11.27 36.22 12.06
CA ALA A 75 12.70 36.34 11.78
C ALA A 75 13.17 37.81 11.81
N TRP A 76 12.37 38.75 11.31
CA TRP A 76 12.67 40.19 11.41
C TRP A 76 12.65 40.67 12.85
N LEU A 77 11.61 40.32 13.62
CA LEU A 77 11.50 40.67 15.04
C LEU A 77 12.68 40.11 15.83
N LEU A 78 13.01 38.83 15.66
CA LEU A 78 14.13 38.20 16.33
C LEU A 78 15.48 38.78 15.88
N GLY A 79 15.66 39.06 14.59
CA GLY A 79 16.89 39.65 14.07
C GLY A 79 17.18 41.02 14.68
N ILE A 80 16.15 41.85 14.83
CA ILE A 80 16.25 43.16 15.46
C ILE A 80 16.47 43.02 16.98
N ILE A 81 15.71 42.16 17.67
CA ILE A 81 15.87 41.90 19.12
C ILE A 81 17.27 41.36 19.45
N VAL A 82 17.77 40.42 18.65
CA VAL A 82 19.11 39.84 18.83
C VAL A 82 20.18 40.87 18.48
N GLY A 83 20.00 41.65 17.41
CA GLY A 83 20.92 42.72 17.03
C GLY A 83 21.10 43.75 18.15
N PHE A 84 20.01 44.38 18.60
CA PHE A 84 20.04 45.35 19.70
C PHE A 84 20.44 44.69 21.03
N GLY A 85 19.91 43.51 21.36
CA GLY A 85 20.26 42.77 22.56
C GLY A 85 21.76 42.45 22.67
N LEU A 86 22.42 42.09 21.57
CA LEU A 86 23.88 41.89 21.54
C LEU A 86 24.66 43.20 21.72
N ILE A 87 24.18 44.31 21.15
CA ILE A 87 24.76 45.65 21.36
C ILE A 87 24.65 46.04 22.84
N TYR A 88 23.48 45.85 23.46
CA TYR A 88 23.28 46.12 24.88
C TYR A 88 24.14 45.23 25.76
N TYR A 89 24.20 43.93 25.47
CA TYR A 89 25.02 42.97 26.22
C TYR A 89 26.51 43.35 26.19
N GLY A 90 27.02 43.77 25.03
CA GLY A 90 28.39 44.27 24.90
C GLY A 90 28.68 45.58 25.66
N GLN A 91 27.64 46.28 26.16
CA GLN A 91 27.76 47.52 26.93
C GLN A 91 27.21 47.39 28.36
N MET A 92 26.76 46.19 28.76
CA MET A 92 26.16 45.95 30.06
C MET A 92 27.21 46.02 31.16
N SER A 93 27.15 47.09 31.95
CA SER A 93 27.93 47.26 33.17
C SER A 93 27.05 47.88 34.25
N ARG A 94 27.41 47.69 35.53
CA ARG A 94 26.66 48.27 36.66
C ARG A 94 26.63 49.81 36.68
N SER A 95 27.47 50.46 35.88
CA SER A 95 27.47 51.91 35.66
C SER A 95 26.59 52.35 34.48
N ALA A 96 26.30 51.46 33.54
CA ALA A 96 25.57 51.78 32.31
C ALA A 96 24.07 51.45 32.38
N PHE A 97 23.68 50.49 33.22
CA PHE A 97 22.30 50.09 33.47
C PHE A 97 21.98 50.05 34.97
N SER A 98 20.82 50.59 35.34
CA SER A 98 20.22 50.42 36.66
C SER A 98 19.18 49.29 36.65
N VAL A 99 19.15 48.51 37.72
CA VAL A 99 18.32 47.31 37.87
C VAL A 99 17.28 47.55 38.97
N SER A 100 16.01 47.34 38.67
CA SER A 100 14.90 47.40 39.63
C SER A 100 14.42 45.99 40.01
N GLY A 101 14.57 45.60 41.28
CA GLY A 101 14.20 44.26 41.80
C GLY A 101 15.40 43.41 42.25
N THR A 102 15.14 42.31 42.97
CA THR A 102 16.17 41.48 43.63
C THR A 102 16.78 40.38 42.76
N ASP A 103 16.18 40.01 41.63
CA ASP A 103 16.56 38.83 40.83
C ASP A 103 17.05 39.13 39.39
N ALA A 104 17.16 40.41 38.99
CA ALA A 104 17.60 40.74 37.63
C ALA A 104 19.14 40.79 37.52
N GLY A 105 19.69 39.96 36.64
CA GLY A 105 21.12 39.88 36.35
C GLY A 105 21.58 40.86 35.26
N LEU A 106 22.88 40.84 34.94
CA LEU A 106 23.44 41.44 33.72
C LEU A 106 23.82 40.32 32.75
N THR A 107 22.86 39.47 32.42
CA THR A 107 23.05 38.33 31.52
C THR A 107 22.61 38.65 30.09
N LEU A 108 22.99 37.80 29.13
CA LEU A 108 22.52 37.91 27.75
C LEU A 108 20.98 37.87 27.65
N PHE A 109 20.32 37.08 28.51
CA PHE A 109 18.86 37.02 28.56
C PHE A 109 18.25 38.36 28.96
N ASP A 110 18.85 39.04 29.94
CA ASP A 110 18.37 40.35 30.42
C ASP A 110 18.52 41.42 29.32
N ALA A 111 19.59 41.35 28.52
CA ALA A 111 19.80 42.25 27.38
C ALA A 111 18.78 42.02 26.25
N LEU A 112 18.49 40.75 25.93
CA LEU A 112 17.45 40.38 24.96
C LEU A 112 16.05 40.76 25.46
N TYR A 113 15.79 40.59 26.75
CA TYR A 113 14.52 41.00 27.38
C TYR A 113 14.35 42.52 27.32
N PHE A 114 15.40 43.30 27.63
CA PHE A 114 15.39 44.76 27.52
C PHE A 114 15.10 45.19 26.08
N SER A 115 15.81 44.63 25.10
CA SER A 115 15.57 44.90 23.67
C SER A 115 14.14 44.56 23.24
N ALA A 116 13.64 43.36 23.59
CA ALA A 116 12.27 42.97 23.28
C ALA A 116 11.22 43.93 23.87
N ALA A 117 11.44 44.41 25.10
CA ALA A 117 10.55 45.36 25.76
C ALA A 117 10.58 46.76 25.13
N GLN A 118 11.73 47.21 24.63
CA GLN A 118 11.85 48.48 23.90
C GLN A 118 11.24 48.38 22.50
N LEU A 119 11.48 47.28 21.79
CA LEU A 119 10.89 47.05 20.47
C LEU A 119 9.36 46.97 20.51
N SER A 120 8.77 46.44 21.59
CA SER A 120 7.32 46.28 21.73
C SER A 120 6.57 47.60 21.96
N THR A 121 7.24 48.75 22.00
CA THR A 121 6.70 50.11 22.25
C THR A 121 6.03 50.33 23.61
N VAL A 122 5.79 49.26 24.38
CA VAL A 122 5.21 49.29 25.74
C VAL A 122 6.25 49.70 26.79
N GLY A 123 7.55 49.47 26.54
CA GLY A 123 8.65 50.00 27.34
C GLY A 123 8.80 49.42 28.75
N GLY A 124 8.19 48.27 29.05
CA GLY A 124 8.19 47.66 30.39
C GLY A 124 9.39 46.77 30.65
N SER A 125 10.53 47.33 31.07
CA SER A 125 11.69 46.57 31.51
C SER A 125 12.12 46.93 32.93
N ALA A 126 12.56 45.93 33.71
CA ALA A 126 13.17 46.13 35.02
C ALA A 126 14.57 46.81 34.94
N LEU A 127 15.11 46.92 33.72
CA LEU A 127 16.38 47.56 33.40
C LEU A 127 16.12 48.95 32.81
N THR A 128 16.91 49.93 33.23
CA THR A 128 16.88 51.31 32.73
C THR A 128 18.27 51.76 32.28
N ALA A 129 18.36 52.37 31.10
CA ALA A 129 19.60 52.86 30.52
C ALA A 129 20.02 54.20 31.15
N GLU A 130 21.25 54.28 31.66
CA GLU A 130 21.74 55.48 32.38
C GLU A 130 22.60 56.40 31.52
N THR A 131 23.27 55.87 30.49
CA THR A 131 24.12 56.68 29.61
C THR A 131 23.33 57.30 28.46
N ASP A 132 23.73 58.49 28.01
CA ASP A 132 23.10 59.20 26.89
C ASP A 132 23.08 58.36 25.60
N LEU A 133 24.16 57.61 25.34
CA LEU A 133 24.26 56.73 24.18
C LEU A 133 23.24 55.59 24.23
N LEU A 134 23.08 54.93 25.37
CA LEU A 134 22.12 53.82 25.54
C LEU A 134 20.67 54.30 25.55
N ARG A 135 20.41 55.50 26.11
CA ARG A 135 19.09 56.14 26.03
C ARG A 135 18.72 56.48 24.59
N PHE A 136 19.66 57.04 23.82
CA PHE A 136 19.46 57.28 22.40
C PHE A 136 19.22 55.97 21.63
N LEU A 137 20.00 54.92 21.91
CA LEU A 137 19.85 53.63 21.25
C LEU A 137 18.49 52.97 21.54
N SER A 138 18.01 53.07 22.79
CA SER A 138 16.68 52.61 23.19
C SER A 138 15.56 53.40 22.51
N ILE A 139 15.70 54.72 22.38
CA ILE A 139 14.74 55.54 21.61
C ILE A 139 14.78 55.14 20.13
N ALA A 140 15.96 54.95 19.55
CA ALA A 140 16.10 54.52 18.16
C ALA A 140 15.47 53.13 17.92
N GLU A 141 15.61 52.20 18.86
CA GLU A 141 14.97 50.88 18.80
C GLU A 141 13.44 50.98 18.86
N THR A 142 12.88 51.78 19.78
CA THR A 142 11.42 52.00 19.84
C THR A 142 10.87 52.58 18.54
N LEU A 143 11.57 53.56 17.94
CA LEU A 143 11.20 54.15 16.65
C LEU A 143 11.33 53.13 15.50
N SER A 144 12.37 52.30 15.54
CA SER A 144 12.57 51.21 14.57
C SER A 144 11.43 50.18 14.65
N GLY A 145 10.89 49.91 15.85
CA GLY A 145 9.71 49.06 16.03
C GLY A 145 8.46 49.60 15.35
N VAL A 146 8.22 50.92 15.42
CA VAL A 146 7.09 51.56 14.72
C VAL A 146 7.27 51.49 13.20
N LEU A 147 8.47 51.78 12.70
CA LEU A 147 8.78 51.67 11.27
C LEU A 147 8.62 50.23 10.77
N LEU A 148 9.12 49.26 11.54
CA LEU A 148 8.98 47.84 11.25
C LEU A 148 7.52 47.41 11.16
N LEU A 149 6.66 47.88 12.08
CA LEU A 149 5.22 47.59 12.02
C LEU A 149 4.59 48.09 10.72
N SER A 150 4.96 49.29 10.26
CA SER A 150 4.50 49.83 8.98
C SER A 150 4.99 48.98 7.80
N LEU A 151 6.26 48.56 7.81
CA LEU A 151 6.84 47.72 6.75
C LEU A 151 6.23 46.31 6.73
N ILE A 152 5.93 45.74 7.90
CA ILE A 152 5.21 44.47 8.02
C ILE A 152 3.81 44.60 7.38
N LEU A 153 3.10 45.70 7.64
CA LEU A 153 1.79 45.93 7.03
C LEU A 153 1.89 46.09 5.51
N THR A 154 2.86 46.85 5.01
CA THR A 154 3.12 47.00 3.57
C THR A 154 3.40 45.64 2.92
N PHE A 155 4.28 44.83 3.51
CA PHE A 155 4.57 43.47 3.04
C PHE A 155 3.33 42.58 3.06
N LEU A 156 2.52 42.63 4.12
CA LEU A 156 1.28 41.86 4.23
C LEU A 156 0.31 42.18 3.09
N LEU A 157 0.03 43.48 2.90
CA LEU A 157 -0.88 43.95 1.86
C LEU A 157 -0.36 43.63 0.45
N GLY A 158 0.95 43.78 0.25
CA GLY A 158 1.63 43.43 -1.00
C GLY A 158 1.41 41.98 -1.40
N VAL A 159 1.69 41.03 -0.51
CA VAL A 159 1.46 39.59 -0.77
C VAL A 159 -0.01 39.29 -1.05
N PHE A 160 -0.96 39.93 -0.35
CA PHE A 160 -2.39 39.76 -0.64
C PHE A 160 -2.80 40.34 -2.00
N SER A 161 -2.15 41.41 -2.46
CA SER A 161 -2.35 41.94 -3.81
C SER A 161 -1.98 40.91 -4.85
N VAL A 162 -0.78 40.32 -4.77
CA VAL A 162 -0.31 39.30 -5.73
C VAL A 162 -1.27 38.10 -5.81
N ILE A 163 -1.77 37.65 -4.65
CA ILE A 163 -2.75 36.55 -4.59
C ILE A 163 -4.06 36.94 -5.28
N SER A 164 -4.49 38.20 -5.11
CA SER A 164 -5.70 38.73 -5.73
C SER A 164 -5.52 38.85 -7.25
N ASP A 165 -4.35 39.29 -7.71
CA ASP A 165 -4.00 39.40 -9.14
C ASP A 165 -3.96 38.02 -9.81
N LEU A 166 -3.36 37.02 -9.14
CA LEU A 166 -3.40 35.63 -9.62
C LEU A 166 -4.84 35.11 -9.72
N SER A 167 -5.67 35.40 -8.71
CA SER A 167 -7.09 35.02 -8.73
C SER A 167 -7.85 35.73 -9.85
N ALA A 168 -7.54 36.99 -10.15
CA ALA A 168 -8.17 37.73 -11.24
C ALA A 168 -7.80 37.12 -12.59
N LEU A 169 -6.51 36.84 -12.82
CA LEU A 169 -6.01 36.18 -14.02
C LEU A 169 -6.70 34.81 -14.25
N CYS A 170 -6.80 33.98 -13.22
CA CYS A 170 -7.44 32.67 -13.32
C CYS A 170 -8.92 32.75 -13.72
N ARG A 171 -9.64 33.83 -13.33
CA ARG A 171 -11.07 34.01 -13.63
C ARG A 171 -11.35 34.30 -15.11
N TYR A 172 -10.37 34.81 -15.87
CA TYR A 172 -10.53 34.99 -17.32
C TYR A 172 -10.70 33.66 -18.05
N PHE A 173 -10.19 32.56 -17.49
CA PHE A 173 -10.18 31.24 -18.12
C PHE A 173 -11.31 30.31 -17.62
N PHE A 174 -12.42 30.87 -17.12
CA PHE A 174 -13.46 30.10 -16.42
C PHE A 174 -14.26 29.19 -17.37
N THR A 175 -14.35 27.90 -17.01
CA THR A 175 -15.27 26.90 -17.59
C THR A 175 -15.85 26.08 -16.42
N ALA A 176 -17.04 25.48 -16.58
CA ALA A 176 -17.73 24.73 -15.51
C ALA A 176 -16.98 23.46 -15.02
N GLU A 177 -15.78 23.21 -15.53
CA GLU A 177 -14.96 22.06 -15.20
C GLU A 177 -14.26 22.24 -13.83
N ARG A 178 -14.02 21.14 -13.09
CA ARG A 178 -13.26 21.15 -11.83
C ARG A 178 -11.76 21.43 -12.09
N GLY A 179 -11.40 22.66 -12.48
CA GLY A 179 -10.02 23.06 -12.77
C GLY A 179 -9.39 22.40 -13.99
N ALA A 180 -10.23 21.90 -14.91
CA ALA A 180 -9.80 21.12 -16.08
C ALA A 180 -9.85 21.86 -17.41
N GLY A 181 -10.21 23.16 -17.39
CA GLY A 181 -10.57 23.92 -18.59
C GLY A 181 -9.68 23.63 -19.79
N SER A 182 -10.29 23.25 -20.92
CA SER A 182 -9.61 23.32 -22.21
C SER A 182 -9.38 24.80 -22.57
N PRO A 183 -8.13 25.21 -22.88
CA PRO A 183 -7.85 26.57 -23.34
C PRO A 183 -8.72 26.96 -24.54
N VAL A 184 -8.90 26.03 -25.49
CA VAL A 184 -9.76 26.23 -26.67
C VAL A 184 -11.24 26.39 -26.28
N ALA A 185 -11.73 25.60 -25.31
CA ALA A 185 -13.11 25.72 -24.86
C ALA A 185 -13.40 27.05 -24.16
N SER A 186 -12.40 27.63 -23.47
CA SER A 186 -12.53 28.97 -22.87
C SER A 186 -12.72 30.09 -23.90
N LEU A 187 -12.33 29.86 -25.16
CA LEU A 187 -12.52 30.80 -26.26
C LEU A 187 -13.90 30.74 -26.90
N ALA A 188 -14.69 29.68 -26.66
CA ALA A 188 -16.00 29.48 -27.30
C ALA A 188 -16.97 30.68 -27.17
N PRO A 189 -17.06 31.40 -26.03
CA PRO A 189 -17.92 32.58 -25.92
C PRO A 189 -17.53 33.75 -26.86
N PHE A 190 -16.27 33.79 -27.30
CA PHE A 190 -15.72 34.86 -28.14
C PHE A 190 -15.78 34.54 -29.64
N PHE A 191 -16.34 33.39 -30.02
CA PHE A 191 -16.55 33.01 -31.42
C PHE A 191 -18.04 32.91 -31.69
N ARG A 192 -18.59 33.90 -32.42
CA ARG A 192 -20.00 33.93 -32.82
C ARG A 192 -20.09 33.62 -34.30
N GLU A 193 -20.79 32.54 -34.63
CA GLU A 193 -20.96 32.04 -36.01
C GLU A 193 -19.65 31.71 -36.76
N GLY A 194 -18.53 31.58 -36.05
CA GLY A 194 -17.20 31.32 -36.61
C GLY A 194 -16.28 32.55 -36.61
N GLU A 195 -16.82 33.74 -36.38
CA GLU A 195 -16.05 34.99 -36.34
C GLU A 195 -15.73 35.43 -34.90
N PRO A 196 -14.54 36.03 -34.65
CA PRO A 196 -14.18 36.53 -33.33
C PRO A 196 -15.01 37.77 -32.96
N SER A 197 -15.48 37.82 -31.71
CA SER A 197 -16.30 38.91 -31.17
C SER A 197 -15.88 39.23 -29.73
N GLY A 198 -15.41 40.46 -29.49
CA GLY A 198 -14.95 40.92 -28.16
C GLY A 198 -13.68 40.22 -27.67
N LEU A 199 -12.93 39.60 -28.58
CA LEU A 199 -11.68 38.89 -28.29
C LEU A 199 -10.56 39.87 -27.88
N ASP A 200 -10.53 41.05 -28.49
CA ASP A 200 -9.63 42.16 -28.20
C ASP A 200 -9.67 42.55 -26.71
N GLY A 201 -10.85 42.89 -26.18
CA GLY A 201 -11.02 43.28 -24.78
C GLY A 201 -10.74 42.14 -23.80
N HIS A 202 -10.96 40.88 -24.22
CA HIS A 202 -10.60 39.71 -23.42
C HIS A 202 -9.09 39.52 -23.31
N LEU A 203 -8.37 39.63 -24.44
CA LEU A 203 -6.91 39.53 -24.49
C LEU A 203 -6.24 40.67 -23.73
N ASP A 204 -6.76 41.90 -23.83
CA ASP A 204 -6.26 43.05 -23.05
C ASP A 204 -6.46 42.84 -21.54
N GLY A 205 -7.59 42.27 -21.13
CA GLY A 205 -7.85 41.93 -19.73
C GLY A 205 -6.90 40.85 -19.18
N ILE A 206 -6.62 39.82 -19.98
CA ILE A 206 -5.63 38.79 -19.68
C ILE A 206 -4.23 39.41 -19.55
N ALA A 207 -3.82 40.22 -20.53
CA ALA A 207 -2.51 40.86 -20.54
C ALA A 207 -2.31 41.78 -19.33
N GLY A 208 -3.30 42.62 -19.01
CA GLY A 208 -3.26 43.49 -17.84
C GLY A 208 -3.16 42.72 -16.53
N SER A 209 -4.00 41.69 -16.35
CA SER A 209 -3.97 40.87 -15.12
C SER A 209 -2.69 40.05 -14.99
N PHE A 210 -2.16 39.56 -16.11
CA PHE A 210 -0.90 38.82 -16.14
C PHE A 210 0.28 39.73 -15.80
N SER A 211 0.34 40.94 -16.37
CA SER A 211 1.38 41.93 -16.02
C SER A 211 1.34 42.28 -14.54
N SER A 212 0.17 42.62 -13.99
CA SER A 212 0.03 42.94 -12.56
C SER A 212 0.50 41.80 -11.66
N TYR A 213 0.19 40.55 -12.03
CA TYR A 213 0.66 39.38 -11.30
C TYR A 213 2.18 39.21 -11.38
N VAL A 214 2.77 39.35 -12.58
CA VAL A 214 4.23 39.22 -12.77
C VAL A 214 4.98 40.31 -12.01
N ASP A 215 4.54 41.56 -12.12
CA ASP A 215 5.13 42.70 -11.42
C ASP A 215 5.00 42.52 -9.90
N GLY A 216 3.83 42.14 -9.42
CA GLY A 216 3.60 41.85 -8.01
C GLY A 216 4.47 40.69 -7.48
N LEU A 217 4.67 39.65 -8.29
CA LEU A 217 5.52 38.51 -7.92
C LEU A 217 7.00 38.89 -7.83
N ARG A 218 7.48 39.82 -8.66
CA ARG A 218 8.84 40.39 -8.58
C ARG A 218 9.03 41.17 -7.27
N PHE A 219 8.05 41.99 -6.87
CA PHE A 219 8.08 42.66 -5.56
C PHE A 219 7.98 41.70 -4.37
N HIS A 220 7.18 40.64 -4.49
CA HIS A 220 6.84 39.77 -3.36
C HIS A 220 7.01 38.28 -3.69
N HIS A 221 8.26 37.87 -3.85
CA HIS A 221 8.67 36.49 -4.16
C HIS A 221 8.03 35.43 -3.26
N SER A 222 7.75 35.73 -1.99
CA SER A 222 7.08 34.80 -1.07
C SER A 222 5.68 34.36 -1.52
N ALA A 223 5.01 35.17 -2.34
CA ALA A 223 3.71 34.85 -2.93
C ALA A 223 3.78 33.71 -3.97
N TYR A 224 4.99 33.37 -4.47
CA TYR A 224 5.21 32.24 -5.36
C TYR A 224 4.70 30.92 -4.77
N TYR A 225 4.92 30.70 -3.47
CA TYR A 225 4.51 29.48 -2.76
C TYR A 225 3.01 29.45 -2.39
N PHE A 226 2.20 30.38 -2.92
CA PHE A 226 0.77 30.42 -2.65
C PHE A 226 0.04 29.18 -3.16
N GLN A 227 -0.84 28.66 -2.31
CA GLN A 227 -1.66 27.47 -2.58
C GLN A 227 -3.10 27.75 -2.15
N SER A 228 -4.00 27.90 -3.11
CA SER A 228 -5.43 28.09 -2.82
C SER A 228 -6.11 26.82 -2.28
N GLY A 229 -5.55 25.64 -2.61
CA GLY A 229 -6.15 24.33 -2.40
C GLY A 229 -7.28 23.98 -3.38
N GLN A 230 -7.53 24.83 -4.38
CA GLN A 230 -8.39 24.57 -5.52
C GLN A 230 -7.54 24.52 -6.79
N ASP A 231 -7.75 23.52 -7.63
CA ASP A 231 -6.91 23.28 -8.82
C ASP A 231 -6.97 24.48 -9.80
N GLN A 232 -8.13 25.13 -9.92
CA GLN A 232 -8.39 26.30 -10.75
C GLN A 232 -7.76 27.63 -10.29
N PHE A 233 -7.24 27.71 -9.06
CA PHE A 233 -6.63 28.94 -8.52
C PHE A 233 -5.17 28.68 -8.15
N ALA A 234 -4.35 28.39 -9.16
CA ALA A 234 -2.95 28.06 -9.00
C ALA A 234 -2.12 28.58 -10.19
N LEU A 235 -0.86 28.95 -9.93
CA LEU A 235 0.04 29.43 -10.99
C LEU A 235 0.19 28.44 -12.16
N PRO A 236 0.37 27.12 -11.95
CA PRO A 236 0.43 26.17 -13.05
C PRO A 236 -0.84 26.13 -13.92
N TYR A 237 -2.01 26.39 -13.34
CA TYR A 237 -3.26 26.49 -14.09
C TYR A 237 -3.24 27.73 -14.99
N ALA A 238 -2.91 28.90 -14.44
CA ALA A 238 -2.84 30.15 -15.19
C ALA A 238 -1.85 30.08 -16.36
N VAL A 239 -0.63 29.57 -16.11
CA VAL A 239 0.41 29.40 -17.15
C VAL A 239 -0.06 28.47 -18.26
N ARG A 240 -0.67 27.32 -17.90
CA ARG A 240 -1.21 26.36 -18.88
C ARG A 240 -2.33 26.97 -19.73
N MET A 241 -3.28 27.66 -19.10
CA MET A 241 -4.40 28.27 -19.82
C MET A 241 -3.92 29.38 -20.75
N LEU A 242 -3.05 30.26 -20.26
CA LEU A 242 -2.48 31.34 -21.07
C LEU A 242 -1.70 30.80 -22.26
N ALA A 243 -0.80 29.83 -22.04
CA ALA A 243 -0.04 29.19 -23.10
C ALA A 243 -0.95 28.51 -24.13
N GLY A 244 -1.95 27.76 -23.68
CA GLY A 244 -2.89 27.10 -24.57
C GLY A 244 -3.74 28.06 -25.39
N THR A 245 -4.16 29.18 -24.80
CA THR A 245 -4.89 30.25 -25.50
C THR A 245 -4.02 30.91 -26.57
N LEU A 246 -2.76 31.22 -26.24
CA LEU A 246 -1.78 31.73 -27.21
C LEU A 246 -1.53 30.70 -28.33
N SER A 247 -1.35 29.42 -27.98
CA SER A 247 -1.16 28.32 -28.92
C SER A 247 -2.33 28.20 -29.91
N ALA A 248 -3.55 28.25 -29.38
CA ALA A 248 -4.79 28.12 -30.15
C ALA A 248 -5.02 29.28 -31.12
N LEU A 249 -4.89 30.53 -30.65
CA LEU A 249 -5.16 31.71 -31.47
C LEU A 249 -4.08 31.95 -32.53
N ARG A 250 -2.80 31.76 -32.18
CA ARG A 250 -1.68 32.11 -33.05
C ARG A 250 -1.32 31.03 -34.08
N TRP A 251 -1.46 29.76 -33.72
CA TRP A 251 -1.08 28.64 -34.61
C TRP A 251 -2.18 27.60 -34.85
N GLY A 252 -3.32 27.68 -34.17
CA GLY A 252 -4.47 26.79 -34.40
C GLY A 252 -5.38 27.22 -35.55
N LEU A 253 -5.22 28.45 -36.06
CA LEU A 253 -5.95 29.00 -37.20
C LEU A 253 -4.98 29.42 -38.33
N PRO A 254 -5.44 29.53 -39.59
CA PRO A 254 -4.61 30.02 -40.69
C PRO A 254 -4.07 31.42 -40.43
N THR A 255 -2.87 31.73 -40.94
CA THR A 255 -2.16 33.01 -40.64
C THR A 255 -2.93 34.28 -40.99
N GLY A 256 -3.89 34.21 -41.91
CA GLY A 256 -4.72 35.35 -42.33
C GLY A 256 -6.05 35.52 -41.56
N HIS A 257 -6.35 34.65 -40.60
CA HIS A 257 -7.60 34.69 -39.86
C HIS A 257 -7.64 35.90 -38.89
N PRO A 258 -8.75 36.67 -38.77
CA PRO A 258 -8.82 37.85 -37.91
C PRO A 258 -8.36 37.59 -36.47
N ALA A 259 -8.82 36.48 -35.88
CA ALA A 259 -8.43 36.05 -34.53
C ALA A 259 -6.92 35.72 -34.37
N ALA A 260 -6.22 35.32 -35.43
CA ALA A 260 -4.78 35.05 -35.40
C ALA A 260 -3.93 36.31 -35.57
N THR A 261 -4.54 37.37 -36.12
CA THR A 261 -3.89 38.67 -36.40
C THR A 261 -4.15 39.73 -35.34
N GLU A 262 -4.80 39.37 -34.23
CA GLU A 262 -5.10 40.29 -33.13
C GLU A 262 -3.81 40.97 -32.59
N PRO A 263 -3.74 42.32 -32.53
CA PRO A 263 -2.53 43.04 -32.15
C PRO A 263 -1.99 42.68 -30.77
N GLY A 264 -2.86 42.33 -29.81
CA GLY A 264 -2.51 41.98 -28.43
C GLY A 264 -1.75 40.65 -28.29
N LEU A 265 -1.82 39.74 -29.27
CA LEU A 265 -1.21 38.41 -29.18
C LEU A 265 0.32 38.45 -29.17
N VAL A 266 0.93 39.31 -29.97
CA VAL A 266 2.40 39.38 -30.08
C VAL A 266 3.03 39.88 -28.77
N PRO A 267 2.61 41.02 -28.19
CA PRO A 267 3.09 41.46 -26.88
C PRO A 267 2.85 40.44 -25.78
N LEU A 268 1.67 39.82 -25.72
CA LEU A 268 1.34 38.84 -24.70
C LEU A 268 2.20 37.58 -24.80
N THR A 269 2.51 37.13 -26.03
CA THR A 269 3.45 36.02 -26.26
C THR A 269 4.86 36.37 -25.74
N PHE A 270 5.32 37.61 -25.97
CA PHE A 270 6.62 38.06 -25.50
C PHE A 270 6.68 38.13 -23.96
N GLN A 271 5.65 38.71 -23.33
CA GLN A 271 5.52 38.75 -21.87
C GLN A 271 5.53 37.36 -21.25
N PHE A 272 4.85 36.39 -21.88
CA PHE A 272 4.86 34.99 -21.44
C PHE A 272 6.28 34.40 -21.46
N LEU A 273 7.03 34.62 -22.53
CA LEU A 273 8.41 34.13 -22.66
C LEU A 273 9.37 34.82 -21.69
N GLU A 274 9.21 36.13 -21.44
CA GLU A 274 10.01 36.83 -20.43
C GLU A 274 9.74 36.29 -19.02
N PHE A 275 8.49 35.94 -18.73
CA PHE A 275 8.12 35.31 -17.47
C PHE A 275 8.70 33.89 -17.33
N GLU A 276 8.77 33.13 -18.42
CA GLU A 276 9.48 31.85 -18.46
C GLU A 276 10.96 32.01 -18.05
N ASP A 277 11.67 32.95 -18.68
CA ASP A 277 13.08 33.24 -18.37
C ASP A 277 13.28 33.67 -16.90
N TYR A 278 12.33 34.43 -16.35
CA TYR A 278 12.33 34.81 -14.93
C TYR A 278 12.20 33.59 -14.01
N LEU A 279 11.23 32.69 -14.25
CA LEU A 279 11.05 31.49 -13.44
C LEU A 279 12.22 30.51 -13.58
N GLU A 280 12.85 30.43 -14.75
CA GLU A 280 14.03 29.60 -14.98
C GLU A 280 15.20 30.00 -14.08
N ARG A 281 15.47 31.31 -13.96
CA ARG A 281 16.49 31.85 -13.04
C ARG A 281 16.20 31.52 -11.58
N MET A 282 14.92 31.51 -11.19
CA MET A 282 14.50 31.28 -9.81
C MET A 282 14.55 29.79 -9.39
N ALA A 283 14.16 28.86 -10.28
CA ALA A 283 13.89 27.47 -9.92
C ALA A 283 15.00 26.45 -10.25
N THR A 284 16.12 26.87 -10.87
CA THR A 284 17.30 26.01 -11.16
C THR A 284 16.96 24.66 -11.82
N TRP A 285 16.07 24.63 -12.80
CA TRP A 285 15.75 23.41 -13.56
C TRP A 285 16.61 23.27 -14.83
N ARG A 286 16.77 22.03 -15.32
CA ARG A 286 17.66 21.73 -16.48
C ARG A 286 16.95 22.00 -17.82
N ASN A 287 17.64 22.75 -18.68
CA ASN A 287 17.24 22.90 -20.09
C ASN A 287 17.47 21.61 -20.88
N VAL A 288 16.47 21.26 -21.68
CA VAL A 288 16.49 20.13 -22.61
C VAL A 288 16.29 20.71 -24.00
N ALA A 289 17.05 20.23 -24.99
CA ALA A 289 16.88 20.67 -26.37
C ALA A 289 15.45 20.41 -26.86
N VAL A 290 14.89 21.38 -27.59
CA VAL A 290 13.59 21.22 -28.27
C VAL A 290 13.70 20.02 -29.24
N PRO A 291 12.67 19.15 -29.33
CA PRO A 291 12.65 18.04 -30.27
C PRO A 291 12.90 18.52 -31.72
N GLU A 292 13.57 17.70 -32.52
CA GLU A 292 13.74 17.98 -33.95
C GLU A 292 12.37 18.01 -34.64
N VAL A 293 12.19 18.97 -35.55
CA VAL A 293 10.98 19.08 -36.35
C VAL A 293 10.93 17.92 -37.35
N VAL A 294 9.78 17.26 -37.44
CA VAL A 294 9.50 16.23 -38.44
C VAL A 294 9.67 16.77 -39.85
N SER A 295 10.15 15.94 -40.78
CA SER A 295 10.28 16.33 -42.20
C SER A 295 8.92 16.64 -42.83
N ARG A 296 8.90 17.47 -43.88
CA ARG A 296 7.67 17.84 -44.57
C ARG A 296 6.88 16.61 -45.07
N GLU A 297 7.57 15.66 -45.70
CA GLU A 297 6.95 14.44 -46.23
C GLU A 297 6.29 13.59 -45.14
N GLU A 298 6.94 13.51 -43.98
CA GLU A 298 6.41 12.75 -42.85
C GLU A 298 5.26 13.49 -42.15
N PHE A 299 5.29 14.82 -42.08
CA PHE A 299 4.16 15.63 -41.63
C PHE A 299 2.93 15.43 -42.52
N GLU A 300 3.08 15.54 -43.86
CA GLU A 300 1.99 15.34 -44.82
C GLU A 300 1.39 13.92 -44.71
N ARG A 301 2.24 12.91 -44.51
CA ARG A 301 1.83 11.51 -44.32
C ARG A 301 0.98 11.32 -43.06
N ILE A 302 1.36 11.94 -41.95
CA ILE A 302 0.62 11.86 -40.67
C ILE A 302 -0.70 12.63 -40.75
N VAL A 303 -0.70 13.84 -41.32
CA VAL A 303 -1.91 14.67 -41.49
C VAL A 303 -2.93 14.01 -42.41
N GLY A 304 -2.47 13.33 -43.49
CA GLY A 304 -3.36 12.65 -44.43
C GLY A 304 -4.00 11.36 -43.91
N HIS A 305 -3.42 10.71 -42.89
CA HIS A 305 -3.94 9.46 -42.31
C HIS A 305 -3.81 9.42 -40.77
N PRO A 306 -4.49 10.33 -40.05
CA PRO A 306 -4.30 10.52 -38.61
C PRO A 306 -4.67 9.28 -37.77
N GLU A 307 -5.57 8.42 -38.26
CA GLU A 307 -5.98 7.19 -37.56
C GLU A 307 -4.97 6.03 -37.70
N ARG A 308 -4.06 6.09 -38.67
CA ARG A 308 -3.18 4.96 -39.04
C ARG A 308 -1.76 5.07 -38.51
N ASP A 309 -1.27 6.28 -38.23
CA ASP A 309 0.13 6.48 -37.84
C ASP A 309 0.28 7.35 -36.59
N THR A 310 0.58 6.69 -35.47
CA THR A 310 0.69 7.28 -34.12
C THR A 310 2.15 7.49 -33.68
N ARG A 311 3.10 7.56 -34.61
CA ARG A 311 4.54 7.54 -34.29
C ARG A 311 5.04 8.85 -33.68
N ASP A 312 4.52 10.01 -34.11
CA ASP A 312 4.93 11.31 -33.59
C ASP A 312 3.81 12.01 -32.80
N LEU A 313 4.04 12.17 -31.49
CA LEU A 313 3.07 12.76 -30.55
C LEU A 313 2.83 14.26 -30.78
N TRP A 314 3.80 14.99 -31.34
CA TRP A 314 3.71 16.45 -31.51
C TRP A 314 2.87 16.82 -32.73
N VAL A 315 3.04 16.10 -33.84
CA VAL A 315 2.21 16.30 -35.04
C VAL A 315 0.75 15.99 -34.73
N THR A 316 0.47 14.89 -34.02
CA THR A 316 -0.91 14.57 -33.60
C THR A 316 -1.52 15.67 -32.74
N ARG A 317 -0.79 16.21 -31.75
CA ARG A 317 -1.29 17.32 -30.92
C ARG A 317 -1.53 18.60 -31.72
N PHE A 318 -0.68 18.89 -32.71
CA PHE A 318 -0.89 20.03 -33.60
C PHE A 318 -2.17 19.86 -34.42
N VAL A 319 -2.40 18.68 -34.99
CA VAL A 319 -3.62 18.33 -35.74
C VAL A 319 -4.86 18.43 -34.85
N GLU A 320 -4.82 17.90 -33.63
CA GLU A 320 -5.93 17.99 -32.67
C GLU A 320 -6.26 19.44 -32.28
N LEU A 321 -5.24 20.28 -32.04
CA LEU A 321 -5.41 21.71 -31.75
C LEU A 321 -6.09 22.43 -32.93
N ASN A 322 -5.61 22.19 -34.15
CA ASN A 322 -6.17 22.75 -35.37
C ASN A 322 -7.61 22.28 -35.59
N ALA A 323 -7.90 21.00 -35.41
CA ALA A 323 -9.25 20.48 -35.53
C ALA A 323 -10.21 21.13 -34.51
N ALA A 324 -9.77 21.32 -33.26
CA ALA A 324 -10.59 21.99 -32.23
C ALA A 324 -10.87 23.46 -32.56
N MET A 325 -9.87 24.19 -33.05
CA MET A 325 -10.05 25.58 -33.50
C MET A 325 -10.86 25.69 -34.79
N GLY A 326 -10.71 24.74 -35.72
CA GLY A 326 -11.52 24.64 -36.93
C GLY A 326 -13.00 24.44 -36.63
N GLN A 327 -13.34 23.65 -35.60
CA GLN A 327 -14.72 23.52 -35.12
C GLN A 327 -15.29 24.84 -34.57
N LEU A 328 -14.47 25.61 -33.85
CA LEU A 328 -14.83 26.88 -33.22
C LEU A 328 -15.03 27.99 -34.27
N ALA A 329 -14.11 28.09 -35.23
CA ALA A 329 -14.11 29.08 -36.31
C ALA A 329 -14.91 28.63 -37.56
N ARG A 330 -15.40 27.39 -37.58
CA ARG A 330 -16.13 26.77 -38.71
C ARG A 330 -15.35 26.78 -40.04
N ILE A 331 -14.05 26.53 -39.96
CA ILE A 331 -13.15 26.43 -41.11
C ILE A 331 -12.38 25.10 -41.10
N ASP A 332 -11.75 24.75 -42.22
CA ASP A 332 -10.72 23.70 -42.27
C ASP A 332 -9.32 24.33 -42.22
N PRO A 333 -8.68 24.39 -41.04
CA PRO A 333 -7.38 25.03 -40.87
C PRO A 333 -6.21 24.21 -41.45
N LEU A 334 -6.44 22.98 -41.92
CA LEU A 334 -5.39 22.13 -42.52
C LEU A 334 -5.50 22.04 -44.05
N ALA A 335 -6.38 22.84 -44.67
CA ALA A 335 -6.57 22.87 -46.12
C ALA A 335 -5.32 23.33 -46.88
N ASP A 336 -4.56 24.28 -46.32
CA ASP A 336 -3.25 24.70 -46.84
C ASP A 336 -2.13 24.04 -46.02
N LEU A 337 -1.55 22.98 -46.58
CA LEU A 337 -0.49 22.21 -45.91
C LEU A 337 0.83 22.98 -45.82
N ASP A 338 1.10 23.92 -46.72
CA ASP A 338 2.31 24.76 -46.66
C ASP A 338 2.23 25.72 -45.48
N ASP A 339 1.09 26.40 -45.32
CA ASP A 339 0.80 27.23 -44.14
C ASP A 339 0.82 26.39 -42.85
N ALA A 340 0.13 25.25 -42.84
CA ALA A 340 0.07 24.37 -41.67
C ALA A 340 1.46 23.88 -41.22
N TYR A 341 2.33 23.51 -42.15
CA TYR A 341 3.70 23.09 -41.83
C TYR A 341 4.55 24.26 -41.28
N GLN A 342 4.41 25.47 -41.80
CA GLN A 342 5.09 26.65 -41.25
C GLN A 342 4.61 26.98 -39.84
N ARG A 343 3.29 26.91 -39.60
CA ARG A 343 2.71 27.09 -38.26
C ARG A 343 3.22 26.02 -37.30
N TYR A 344 3.27 24.76 -37.71
CA TYR A 344 3.83 23.67 -36.90
C TYR A 344 5.30 23.93 -36.50
N ARG A 345 6.14 24.38 -37.44
CA ARG A 345 7.56 24.72 -37.18
C ARG A 345 7.74 25.81 -36.13
N GLN A 346 6.83 26.78 -36.10
CA GLN A 346 6.87 27.88 -35.13
C GLN A 346 6.20 27.52 -33.79
N TRP A 347 5.17 26.68 -33.84
CA TRP A 347 4.41 26.23 -32.68
C TRP A 347 5.22 25.29 -31.79
N LEU A 348 5.93 24.32 -32.36
CA LEU A 348 6.63 23.28 -31.59
C LEU A 348 7.60 23.85 -30.53
N PRO A 349 8.50 24.80 -30.85
CA PRO A 349 9.41 25.37 -29.84
C PRO A 349 8.70 26.17 -28.74
N PHE A 350 7.56 26.80 -29.04
CA PHE A 350 6.76 27.52 -28.05
C PHE A 350 6.03 26.55 -27.12
N GLU A 351 5.27 25.61 -27.69
CA GLU A 351 4.47 24.65 -26.92
C GLU A 351 5.35 23.75 -26.05
N PHE A 352 6.52 23.32 -26.57
CA PHE A 352 7.47 22.51 -25.80
C PHE A 352 7.94 23.25 -24.54
N ARG A 353 8.33 24.53 -24.70
CA ARG A 353 8.77 25.40 -23.60
C ARG A 353 7.66 25.66 -22.59
N ALA A 354 6.49 26.05 -23.05
CA ALA A 354 5.32 26.25 -22.20
C ALA A 354 4.94 24.99 -21.39
N GLN A 355 4.98 23.81 -22.00
CA GLN A 355 4.73 22.54 -21.32
C GLN A 355 5.80 22.23 -20.27
N ARG A 356 7.08 22.49 -20.58
CA ARG A 356 8.21 22.31 -19.66
C ARG A 356 8.09 23.23 -18.46
N MET A 357 7.86 24.51 -18.69
CA MET A 357 7.61 25.51 -17.65
C MET A 357 6.44 25.07 -16.75
N THR A 358 5.30 24.71 -17.34
CA THR A 358 4.12 24.25 -16.59
C THR A 358 4.42 23.03 -15.72
N LEU A 359 5.13 22.02 -16.26
CA LEU A 359 5.51 20.82 -15.52
C LEU A 359 6.50 21.13 -14.39
N ALA A 360 7.43 22.04 -14.63
CA ALA A 360 8.46 22.39 -13.66
C ALA A 360 7.91 23.21 -12.49
N VAL A 361 7.07 24.21 -12.78
CA VAL A 361 6.31 24.96 -11.76
C VAL A 361 5.37 24.03 -10.99
N SER A 362 4.72 23.07 -11.68
CA SER A 362 3.85 22.09 -11.00
C SER A 362 4.62 21.18 -10.04
N ASP A 363 5.81 20.72 -10.43
CA ASP A 363 6.65 19.91 -9.53
C ASP A 363 7.13 20.73 -8.35
N ASP A 364 7.63 21.96 -8.60
CA ASP A 364 8.18 22.79 -7.54
C ASP A 364 7.12 23.19 -6.51
N LEU A 365 5.93 23.57 -6.98
CA LEU A 365 4.77 23.93 -6.14
C LEU A 365 3.92 22.72 -5.68
N ASP A 366 4.37 21.48 -5.90
CA ASP A 366 3.69 20.29 -5.38
C ASP A 366 2.22 20.15 -5.90
N TYR A 367 1.93 20.70 -7.08
CA TYR A 367 0.60 20.82 -7.68
C TYR A 367 0.15 19.54 -8.39
N GLN A 368 -1.03 19.00 -8.03
CA GLN A 368 -1.62 17.80 -8.65
C GLN A 368 -3.11 17.99 -8.97
N PRO A 369 -3.42 18.46 -10.19
CA PRO A 369 -4.80 18.57 -10.64
C PRO A 369 -5.43 17.19 -10.80
N VAL A 370 -6.74 17.10 -10.55
CA VAL A 370 -7.53 15.91 -10.88
C VAL A 370 -8.77 16.28 -11.67
N ILE A 371 -8.85 15.72 -12.88
CA ILE A 371 -9.90 15.97 -13.86
C ILE A 371 -10.78 14.72 -13.93
N VAL A 372 -11.97 14.77 -13.34
CA VAL A 372 -12.86 13.60 -13.18
C VAL A 372 -13.66 13.27 -14.46
N SER A 373 -13.56 14.08 -15.52
CA SER A 373 -14.19 13.77 -16.81
C SER A 373 -13.21 13.13 -17.80
N ASP A 374 -13.64 12.04 -18.44
CA ASP A 374 -12.83 11.32 -19.45
C ASP A 374 -13.04 11.85 -20.87
N ARG A 375 -14.12 12.60 -21.09
CA ARG A 375 -14.35 13.37 -22.31
C ARG A 375 -14.07 14.85 -22.00
N PRO A 376 -13.51 15.60 -22.97
CA PRO A 376 -13.48 17.05 -22.84
C PRO A 376 -14.93 17.51 -22.70
N VAL A 377 -15.29 18.10 -21.55
CA VAL A 377 -16.62 18.71 -21.36
C VAL A 377 -16.56 20.06 -22.08
N SER A 378 -16.38 19.98 -23.39
CA SER A 378 -16.37 21.13 -24.26
C SER A 378 -17.82 21.50 -24.53
N MET A 379 -18.17 22.78 -24.44
CA MET A 379 -19.45 23.28 -24.98
C MET A 379 -19.62 22.97 -26.47
N LEU A 380 -18.54 22.57 -27.15
CA LEU A 380 -18.52 22.18 -28.56
C LEU A 380 -18.96 20.72 -28.79
N GLN A 381 -19.03 19.88 -27.75
CA GLN A 381 -19.51 18.49 -27.86
C GLN A 381 -20.94 18.38 -27.34
N ALA A 382 -21.88 18.10 -28.26
CA ALA A 382 -23.33 18.18 -28.04
C ALA A 382 -23.94 17.14 -27.07
N GLU A 383 -23.15 16.20 -26.54
CA GLU A 383 -23.65 15.05 -25.76
C GLU A 383 -23.66 15.27 -24.24
N ASP A 384 -23.09 16.37 -23.73
CA ASP A 384 -22.96 16.58 -22.28
C ASP A 384 -24.15 17.33 -21.67
N SER A 385 -25.08 16.56 -21.10
CA SER A 385 -26.31 17.04 -20.45
C SER A 385 -26.09 18.04 -19.31
N VAL A 386 -24.96 17.94 -18.59
CA VAL A 386 -24.63 18.84 -17.47
C VAL A 386 -24.21 20.23 -17.97
N ALA A 387 -23.36 20.32 -19.00
CA ALA A 387 -22.95 21.58 -19.61
C ALA A 387 -24.10 22.26 -20.37
N LEU A 388 -24.91 21.47 -21.10
CA LEU A 388 -26.11 21.98 -21.77
C LEU A 388 -27.15 22.53 -20.78
N SER A 389 -27.34 21.89 -19.62
CA SER A 389 -28.31 22.34 -18.62
C SER A 389 -28.00 23.73 -18.05
N SER A 390 -26.71 24.05 -17.83
CA SER A 390 -26.25 25.36 -17.35
C SER A 390 -26.38 26.46 -18.39
N VAL A 391 -26.31 26.13 -19.68
CA VAL A 391 -26.45 27.09 -20.78
C VAL A 391 -27.93 27.34 -21.10
N GLN A 392 -28.79 26.31 -21.05
CA GLN A 392 -30.21 26.42 -21.39
C GLN A 392 -31.06 27.14 -20.34
N THR A 393 -30.67 27.10 -19.06
CA THR A 393 -31.48 27.68 -17.97
C THR A 393 -31.17 29.15 -17.69
N GLY A 394 -30.09 29.71 -18.25
CA GLY A 394 -29.69 31.12 -18.05
C GLY A 394 -29.39 31.50 -16.59
N THR A 395 -29.52 30.54 -15.67
CA THR A 395 -29.16 30.61 -14.28
C THR A 395 -27.92 29.76 -14.10
N VAL A 396 -26.85 30.37 -13.58
CA VAL A 396 -25.79 29.60 -12.92
C VAL A 396 -26.56 28.78 -11.87
N PRO A 397 -26.61 27.44 -11.96
CA PRO A 397 -27.23 26.69 -10.89
C PRO A 397 -26.48 27.12 -9.65
N ASP A 398 -27.19 27.44 -8.57
CA ASP A 398 -26.55 27.52 -7.27
C ASP A 398 -26.08 26.09 -6.99
N ILE A 399 -24.89 25.74 -7.51
CA ILE A 399 -24.34 24.41 -7.40
C ILE A 399 -23.97 24.34 -5.94
N ASP A 400 -24.88 23.80 -5.15
CA ASP A 400 -24.65 23.50 -3.76
C ASP A 400 -23.29 22.79 -3.69
N PRO A 401 -22.26 23.37 -3.04
CA PRO A 401 -20.92 22.78 -2.98
C PRO A 401 -20.93 21.34 -2.47
N ARG A 402 -22.04 20.95 -1.82
CA ARG A 402 -22.36 19.60 -1.34
C ARG A 402 -22.63 18.58 -2.45
N LEU A 403 -23.10 18.99 -3.63
CA LEU A 403 -23.27 18.12 -4.81
C LEU A 403 -21.92 17.89 -5.53
N LEU A 404 -21.03 18.88 -5.53
CA LEU A 404 -19.67 18.77 -6.10
C LEU A 404 -18.72 17.95 -5.24
N SER A 405 -19.03 17.81 -3.95
CA SER A 405 -18.38 16.86 -3.05
C SER A 405 -19.10 15.51 -3.06
N VAL A 406 -18.73 14.63 -3.99
CA VAL A 406 -19.09 13.19 -3.94
C VAL A 406 -18.60 12.53 -2.62
N ARG A 407 -17.85 13.27 -1.76
CA ARG A 407 -17.45 12.88 -0.41
C ARG A 407 -18.13 13.63 0.76
N ALA A 408 -18.96 14.67 0.59
CA ALA A 408 -19.47 15.45 1.76
C ALA A 408 -21.00 15.44 1.99
N SER A 409 -21.81 14.83 1.14
CA SER A 409 -23.27 14.69 1.36
C SER A 409 -23.69 13.24 1.66
N ARG A 410 -23.04 12.64 2.65
CA ARG A 410 -23.64 11.56 3.45
C ARG A 410 -23.51 11.99 4.90
N GLU A 411 -24.62 12.19 5.60
CA GLU A 411 -24.61 12.30 7.06
C GLU A 411 -23.71 11.19 7.61
N PRO A 412 -22.60 11.51 8.29
CA PRO A 412 -21.75 10.47 8.82
C PRO A 412 -22.51 9.76 9.93
N PRO A 413 -22.69 8.43 9.87
CA PRO A 413 -22.91 7.66 11.08
C PRO A 413 -21.83 8.07 12.10
N THR A 414 -22.20 8.20 13.37
CA THR A 414 -21.38 8.78 14.45
C THR A 414 -19.88 8.45 14.32
N ARG A 415 -19.06 9.50 14.21
CA ARG A 415 -17.62 9.49 13.86
C ARG A 415 -16.78 8.46 14.65
N ARG A 416 -17.20 8.14 15.88
CA ARG A 416 -16.55 7.15 16.77
C ARG A 416 -16.86 5.70 16.37
N GLN A 417 -18.08 5.39 15.97
CA GLN A 417 -18.49 4.03 15.58
C GLN A 417 -17.87 3.63 14.24
N LEU A 418 -17.79 4.57 13.28
CA LEU A 418 -17.09 4.34 12.02
C LEU A 418 -15.57 4.30 12.17
N PHE A 419 -14.97 5.09 13.08
CA PHE A 419 -13.51 4.98 13.30
C PHE A 419 -13.16 3.63 13.92
N ALA A 420 -13.88 3.19 14.95
CA ALA A 420 -13.68 1.88 15.55
C ALA A 420 -13.97 0.77 14.53
N ALA A 421 -15.13 0.78 13.85
CA ALA A 421 -15.48 -0.24 12.86
C ALA A 421 -14.53 -0.23 11.65
N ARG A 422 -14.08 0.94 11.16
CA ARG A 422 -13.07 1.04 10.09
C ARG A 422 -11.71 0.57 10.59
N PHE A 423 -11.20 1.06 11.72
CA PHE A 423 -9.90 0.65 12.25
C PHE A 423 -9.82 -0.84 12.60
N LEU A 424 -10.87 -1.38 13.24
CA LEU A 424 -10.98 -2.80 13.57
C LEU A 424 -11.09 -3.65 12.30
N SER A 425 -11.94 -3.29 11.34
CA SER A 425 -12.02 -4.03 10.07
C SER A 425 -10.79 -3.85 9.17
N LEU A 426 -10.05 -2.75 9.28
CA LEU A 426 -8.78 -2.53 8.57
C LEU A 426 -7.71 -3.53 9.04
N THR A 427 -7.74 -3.88 10.33
CA THR A 427 -6.75 -4.75 11.00
C THR A 427 -7.20 -6.21 11.09
N ASP A 428 -8.51 -6.46 11.15
CA ASP A 428 -9.12 -7.78 11.35
C ASP A 428 -10.36 -7.97 10.45
N PRO A 429 -10.20 -8.57 9.25
CA PRO A 429 -11.32 -8.86 8.36
C PRO A 429 -12.36 -9.75 9.05
N GLY A 430 -13.61 -9.30 9.07
CA GLY A 430 -14.71 -10.03 9.68
C GLY A 430 -14.65 -10.18 11.19
N ASN A 431 -13.86 -9.36 11.91
CA ASN A 431 -13.72 -9.43 13.37
C ASN A 431 -13.40 -10.85 13.86
N ALA A 432 -12.72 -11.66 13.04
CA ALA A 432 -12.48 -13.07 13.34
C ALA A 432 -11.47 -13.21 14.47
N ARG A 433 -10.40 -12.41 14.45
CA ARG A 433 -9.38 -12.36 15.51
C ARG A 433 -9.96 -11.77 16.78
N LEU A 434 -10.77 -10.72 16.69
CA LEU A 434 -11.50 -10.13 17.80
C LEU A 434 -12.37 -11.17 18.48
N ARG A 435 -13.21 -11.88 17.72
CA ARG A 435 -14.08 -12.94 18.26
C ARG A 435 -13.28 -14.09 18.86
N ALA A 436 -12.19 -14.51 18.24
CA ALA A 436 -11.33 -15.57 18.78
C ALA A 436 -10.67 -15.14 20.10
N ALA A 437 -10.16 -13.91 20.18
CA ALA A 437 -9.54 -13.34 21.37
C ALA A 437 -10.54 -13.14 22.51
N THR A 438 -11.73 -12.62 22.22
CA THR A 438 -12.80 -12.47 23.21
C THR A 438 -13.26 -13.83 23.74
N ARG A 439 -13.41 -14.85 22.88
CA ARG A 439 -13.75 -16.21 23.31
C ARG A 439 -12.70 -16.80 24.24
N ALA A 440 -11.42 -16.70 23.86
CA ALA A 440 -10.32 -17.19 24.67
C ALA A 440 -10.23 -16.50 26.04
N MET A 441 -10.38 -15.16 26.05
CA MET A 441 -10.39 -14.36 27.28
C MET A 441 -11.56 -14.73 28.19
N LEU A 442 -12.78 -14.77 27.66
CA LEU A 442 -13.97 -15.09 28.45
C LEU A 442 -13.95 -16.53 28.95
N ALA A 443 -13.48 -17.50 28.14
CA ALA A 443 -13.32 -18.88 28.58
C ALA A 443 -12.28 -19.01 29.70
N ALA A 444 -11.15 -18.31 29.60
CA ALA A 444 -10.12 -18.28 30.63
C ALA A 444 -10.63 -17.68 31.94
N VAL A 445 -11.27 -16.50 31.87
CA VAL A 445 -11.83 -15.81 33.04
C VAL A 445 -12.95 -16.63 33.69
N ALA A 446 -13.86 -17.18 32.89
CA ALA A 446 -14.96 -18.01 33.40
C ALA A 446 -14.45 -19.30 34.05
N SER A 447 -13.46 -19.98 33.45
CA SER A 447 -12.88 -21.19 34.04
C SER A 447 -12.15 -20.88 35.34
N ALA A 448 -11.30 -19.85 35.37
CA ALA A 448 -10.55 -19.50 36.57
C ALA A 448 -11.49 -19.03 37.69
N GLY A 449 -12.48 -18.19 37.38
CA GLY A 449 -13.47 -17.71 38.35
C GLY A 449 -14.35 -18.82 38.90
N ALA A 450 -14.82 -19.74 38.06
CA ALA A 450 -15.62 -20.89 38.50
C ALA A 450 -14.83 -21.82 39.41
N LEU A 451 -13.58 -22.15 39.05
CA LEU A 451 -12.70 -22.98 39.88
C LEU A 451 -12.36 -22.29 41.19
N TYR A 452 -12.05 -20.99 41.18
CA TYR A 452 -11.80 -20.22 42.39
C TYR A 452 -12.98 -20.28 43.36
N ALA A 453 -14.21 -20.04 42.88
CA ALA A 453 -15.41 -20.11 43.71
C ALA A 453 -15.67 -21.51 44.29
N VAL A 454 -15.39 -22.57 43.51
CA VAL A 454 -15.53 -23.96 43.97
C VAL A 454 -14.49 -24.30 45.04
N PHE A 455 -13.23 -23.90 44.86
CA PHE A 455 -12.17 -24.20 45.83
C PHE A 455 -12.29 -23.37 47.11
N ASP A 456 -12.70 -22.12 47.00
CA ASP A 456 -13.03 -21.24 48.14
C ASP A 456 -14.17 -21.84 48.97
N GLY A 457 -15.25 -22.31 48.32
CA GLY A 457 -16.35 -22.99 49.00
C GLY A 457 -16.03 -24.36 49.60
N LEU A 458 -14.88 -24.95 49.27
CA LEU A 458 -14.38 -26.22 49.81
C LEU A 458 -13.31 -26.01 50.91
N ASP A 459 -13.10 -24.77 51.37
CA ASP A 459 -12.04 -24.37 52.31
C ASP A 459 -10.63 -24.84 51.88
N ARG A 460 -10.42 -25.01 50.58
CA ARG A 460 -9.13 -25.41 50.00
C ARG A 460 -8.48 -24.22 49.32
N THR A 461 -7.39 -23.72 49.88
CA THR A 461 -6.56 -22.68 49.26
C THR A 461 -5.82 -23.25 48.05
N SER A 462 -6.42 -23.22 46.87
CA SER A 462 -5.82 -23.79 45.64
C SER A 462 -6.04 -22.88 44.43
N VAL A 463 -5.43 -21.70 44.53
CA VAL A 463 -5.39 -20.69 43.47
C VAL A 463 -4.67 -21.21 42.21
N GLU A 464 -3.69 -22.11 42.38
CA GLU A 464 -2.87 -22.66 41.28
C GLU A 464 -3.69 -23.52 40.30
N PRO A 465 -4.50 -24.52 40.73
CA PRO A 465 -5.44 -25.21 39.84
C PRO A 465 -6.43 -24.29 39.12
N ALA A 466 -6.92 -23.23 39.76
CA ALA A 466 -7.84 -22.28 39.13
C ALA A 466 -7.18 -21.53 37.96
N VAL A 467 -5.96 -21.04 38.16
CA VAL A 467 -5.15 -20.43 37.09
C VAL A 467 -4.85 -21.46 35.98
N PHE A 468 -4.48 -22.69 36.36
CA PHE A 468 -4.23 -23.77 35.40
C PHE A 468 -5.45 -24.01 34.49
N GLY A 469 -6.66 -24.08 35.05
CA GLY A 469 -7.90 -24.21 34.28
C GLY A 469 -8.15 -23.03 33.34
N GLY A 470 -7.91 -21.80 33.79
CA GLY A 470 -7.98 -20.60 32.94
C GLY A 470 -7.00 -20.65 31.76
N PHE A 471 -5.77 -21.10 31.99
CA PHE A 471 -4.76 -21.26 30.93
C PHE A 471 -5.12 -22.38 29.95
N VAL A 472 -5.62 -23.53 30.45
CA VAL A 472 -6.11 -24.64 29.61
C VAL A 472 -7.29 -24.17 28.76
N ALA A 473 -8.21 -23.36 29.31
CA ALA A 473 -9.31 -22.78 28.54
C ALA A 473 -8.80 -21.84 27.42
N MET A 474 -7.81 -21.00 27.71
CA MET A 474 -7.16 -20.15 26.70
C MET A 474 -6.54 -20.99 25.56
N LEU A 475 -5.79 -22.04 25.88
CA LEU A 475 -5.17 -22.89 24.85
C LEU A 475 -6.20 -23.67 24.03
N SER A 476 -7.20 -24.24 24.71
CA SER A 476 -8.25 -25.06 24.11
C SER A 476 -9.20 -24.26 23.23
N SER A 477 -9.34 -22.96 23.47
CA SER A 477 -10.12 -22.06 22.61
C SER A 477 -9.68 -22.09 21.14
N GLY A 478 -8.39 -22.35 20.88
CA GLY A 478 -7.81 -22.45 19.53
C GLY A 478 -7.71 -23.87 18.96
N ALA A 479 -8.14 -24.90 19.70
CA ALA A 479 -7.95 -26.30 19.33
C ALA A 479 -9.05 -26.89 18.42
N ALA A 480 -10.06 -26.09 18.06
CA ALA A 480 -11.19 -26.51 17.23
C ALA A 480 -10.81 -26.64 15.73
N VAL A 481 -10.06 -27.69 15.39
CA VAL A 481 -9.62 -27.99 14.02
C VAL A 481 -10.41 -29.16 13.44
N GLY A 482 -11.03 -28.99 12.27
CA GLY A 482 -11.84 -30.02 11.62
C GLY A 482 -12.46 -29.54 10.31
N GLN A 483 -12.73 -30.48 9.39
CA GLN A 483 -13.37 -30.20 8.10
C GLN A 483 -14.88 -30.01 8.28
N THR A 484 -15.51 -30.78 9.17
CA THR A 484 -16.94 -30.60 9.51
C THR A 484 -17.13 -29.90 10.86
N GLN A 485 -18.33 -29.36 11.11
CA GLN A 485 -18.68 -28.80 12.42
C GLN A 485 -18.64 -29.88 13.53
N ARG A 486 -19.00 -31.13 13.20
CA ARG A 486 -18.91 -32.28 14.11
C ARG A 486 -17.45 -32.57 14.48
N ASP A 487 -16.55 -32.59 13.50
CA ASP A 487 -15.13 -32.81 13.72
C ASP A 487 -14.48 -31.78 14.65
N ARG A 488 -14.86 -30.50 14.49
CA ARG A 488 -14.37 -29.41 15.35
C ARG A 488 -14.82 -29.58 16.80
N ARG A 489 -16.08 -29.99 17.01
CA ARG A 489 -16.65 -30.28 18.34
C ARG A 489 -16.00 -31.50 19.00
N ILE A 490 -15.74 -32.55 18.21
CA ILE A 490 -15.05 -33.74 18.72
C ILE A 490 -13.62 -33.37 19.12
N THR A 491 -12.89 -32.67 18.24
CA THR A 491 -11.49 -32.29 18.51
C THR A 491 -11.37 -31.39 19.74
N SER A 492 -12.29 -30.43 19.93
CA SER A 492 -12.25 -29.53 21.10
C SER A 492 -12.49 -30.27 22.43
N LEU A 493 -13.29 -31.34 22.45
CA LEU A 493 -13.50 -32.18 23.64
C LEU A 493 -12.35 -33.17 23.86
N VAL A 494 -11.85 -33.79 22.78
CA VAL A 494 -10.78 -34.81 22.85
C VAL A 494 -9.49 -34.25 23.45
N VAL A 495 -9.23 -32.94 23.36
CA VAL A 495 -8.08 -32.26 23.99
C VAL A 495 -7.97 -32.51 25.50
N ALA A 496 -9.08 -32.73 26.21
CA ALA A 496 -9.05 -32.99 27.65
C ALA A 496 -8.32 -34.30 28.00
N VAL A 497 -8.45 -35.34 27.17
CA VAL A 497 -7.88 -36.68 27.43
C VAL A 497 -6.35 -36.66 27.50
N PRO A 498 -5.60 -36.18 26.49
CA PRO A 498 -4.14 -36.15 26.55
C PRO A 498 -3.61 -35.18 27.61
N ILE A 499 -4.27 -34.03 27.86
CA ILE A 499 -3.86 -33.12 28.94
C ILE A 499 -3.95 -33.83 30.29
N SER A 500 -5.10 -34.43 30.61
CA SER A 500 -5.31 -35.12 31.88
C SER A 500 -4.37 -36.32 32.05
N ALA A 501 -4.13 -37.09 30.97
CA ALA A 501 -3.18 -38.20 31.00
C ALA A 501 -1.74 -37.73 31.27
N LEU A 502 -1.32 -36.61 30.68
CA LEU A 502 0.02 -36.05 30.91
C LEU A 502 0.17 -35.43 32.30
N VAL A 503 -0.87 -34.81 32.85
CA VAL A 503 -0.88 -34.34 34.24
C VAL A 503 -0.71 -35.51 35.22
N LEU A 504 -1.45 -36.61 34.99
CA LEU A 504 -1.34 -37.83 35.80
C LEU A 504 0.06 -38.46 35.71
N LEU A 505 0.61 -38.61 34.49
CA LEU A 505 1.97 -39.11 34.26
C LEU A 505 3.02 -38.18 34.88
N GLY A 506 2.81 -36.87 34.82
CA GLY A 506 3.68 -35.87 35.43
C GLY A 506 3.78 -36.03 36.93
N ALA A 507 2.66 -36.26 37.60
CA ALA A 507 2.62 -36.47 39.04
C ALA A 507 3.25 -37.80 39.49
N LEU A 508 3.16 -38.86 38.68
CA LEU A 508 3.84 -40.13 38.96
C LEU A 508 5.37 -40.01 38.90
N VAL A 509 5.85 -38.99 38.20
CA VAL A 509 7.26 -38.80 37.85
C VAL A 509 7.88 -37.60 38.61
N SER A 510 7.08 -36.86 39.38
CA SER A 510 7.48 -35.61 40.06
C SER A 510 8.67 -35.78 41.02
N ASP A 511 8.81 -36.97 41.63
CA ASP A 511 9.87 -37.25 42.61
C ASP A 511 11.26 -37.40 41.97
N SER A 512 11.35 -37.56 40.64
CA SER A 512 12.61 -37.74 39.93
C SER A 512 12.80 -36.70 38.83
N VAL A 513 13.79 -35.83 39.01
CA VAL A 513 14.19 -34.80 38.05
C VAL A 513 14.55 -35.42 36.69
N TRP A 514 15.24 -36.56 36.69
CA TRP A 514 15.65 -37.25 35.46
C TRP A 514 14.45 -37.81 34.69
N LEU A 515 13.53 -38.48 35.38
CA LEU A 515 12.33 -39.02 34.74
C LEU A 515 11.43 -37.89 34.23
N THR A 516 11.34 -36.77 34.96
CA THR A 516 10.60 -35.56 34.53
C THR A 516 11.23 -34.99 33.25
N GLY A 517 12.56 -34.90 33.19
CA GLY A 517 13.28 -34.49 31.99
C GLY A 517 13.02 -35.40 30.79
N VAL A 518 13.07 -36.72 30.98
CA VAL A 518 12.76 -37.71 29.93
C VAL A 518 11.31 -37.56 29.44
N LEU A 519 10.36 -37.38 30.35
CA LEU A 519 8.95 -37.19 30.02
C LEU A 519 8.74 -35.91 29.19
N VAL A 520 9.36 -34.78 29.56
CA VAL A 520 9.30 -33.52 28.78
C VAL A 520 9.79 -33.72 27.35
N VAL A 521 10.94 -34.39 27.15
CA VAL A 521 11.49 -34.68 25.81
C VAL A 521 10.59 -35.62 25.03
N ALA A 522 10.07 -36.67 25.67
CA ALA A 522 9.16 -37.63 25.04
C ALA A 522 7.87 -36.94 24.57
N VAL A 523 7.25 -36.11 25.41
CA VAL A 523 6.04 -35.36 25.07
C VAL A 523 6.30 -34.36 23.95
N ALA A 524 7.42 -33.63 23.98
CA ALA A 524 7.79 -32.71 22.90
C ALA A 524 7.96 -33.45 21.55
N THR A 525 8.64 -34.59 21.57
CA THR A 525 8.87 -35.44 20.40
C THR A 525 7.55 -35.99 19.83
N LEU A 526 6.70 -36.53 20.70
CA LEU A 526 5.38 -37.08 20.33
C LEU A 526 4.45 -35.98 19.79
N ALA A 527 4.46 -34.79 20.39
CA ALA A 527 3.68 -33.65 19.93
C ALA A 527 4.04 -33.23 18.51
N VAL A 528 5.33 -33.29 18.14
CA VAL A 528 5.78 -32.99 16.76
C VAL A 528 5.55 -34.18 15.83
N ALA A 529 5.76 -35.41 16.29
CA ALA A 529 5.48 -36.62 15.51
C ALA A 529 3.99 -36.74 15.11
N ALA A 530 3.09 -36.31 16.00
CA ALA A 530 1.65 -36.29 15.76
C ALA A 530 1.24 -35.45 14.53
N ARG A 531 2.07 -34.50 14.10
CA ARG A 531 1.83 -33.69 12.88
C ARG A 531 1.68 -34.54 11.62
N ARG A 532 2.25 -35.75 11.57
CA ARG A 532 2.16 -36.66 10.43
C ARG A 532 0.72 -37.11 10.12
N PHE A 533 -0.14 -37.12 11.12
CA PHE A 533 -1.55 -37.56 10.99
C PHE A 533 -2.48 -36.42 10.59
N GLY A 534 -1.92 -35.25 10.27
CA GLY A 534 -2.65 -34.08 9.79
C GLY A 534 -2.89 -32.99 10.84
N PRO A 535 -3.63 -31.93 10.47
CA PRO A 535 -3.73 -30.70 11.26
C PRO A 535 -4.32 -30.88 12.66
N ARG A 536 -5.30 -31.79 12.82
CA ARG A 536 -5.97 -32.05 14.12
C ARG A 536 -4.99 -32.56 15.18
N TRP A 537 -4.14 -33.50 14.78
CA TRP A 537 -3.14 -34.12 15.63
C TRP A 537 -1.99 -33.17 15.96
N SER A 538 -1.63 -32.28 15.03
CA SER A 538 -0.69 -31.19 15.29
C SER A 538 -1.17 -30.26 16.41
N THR A 539 -2.44 -29.84 16.37
CA THR A 539 -3.00 -28.95 17.40
C THR A 539 -3.17 -29.66 18.73
N LEU A 540 -3.62 -30.92 18.73
CA LEU A 540 -3.71 -31.73 19.93
C LEU A 540 -2.34 -31.89 20.61
N GLY A 541 -1.30 -32.25 19.84
CA GLY A 541 0.05 -32.39 20.36
C GLY A 541 0.60 -31.09 20.96
N GLN A 542 0.43 -29.95 20.26
CA GLN A 542 0.90 -28.65 20.73
C GLN A 542 0.19 -28.21 22.03
N VAL A 543 -1.13 -28.33 22.08
CA VAL A 543 -1.92 -27.94 23.26
C VAL A 543 -1.61 -28.86 24.45
N SER A 544 -1.44 -30.16 24.22
CA SER A 544 -1.12 -31.13 25.27
C SER A 544 0.27 -30.90 25.87
N PHE A 545 1.29 -30.68 25.04
CA PHE A 545 2.63 -30.30 25.52
C PHE A 545 2.60 -29.01 26.33
N MET A 546 1.86 -28.00 25.86
CA MET A 546 1.78 -26.70 26.53
C MET A 546 1.00 -26.77 27.85
N GLY A 547 -0.06 -27.59 27.91
CA GLY A 547 -0.81 -27.88 29.15
C GLY A 547 0.05 -28.60 30.18
N TYR A 548 0.74 -29.67 29.77
CA TYR A 548 1.68 -30.40 30.63
C TYR A 548 2.81 -29.51 31.16
N TYR A 549 3.41 -28.71 30.27
CA TYR A 549 4.47 -27.78 30.62
C TYR A 549 4.01 -26.73 31.65
N PHE A 550 2.77 -26.26 31.55
CA PHE A 550 2.21 -25.30 32.50
C PHE A 550 1.91 -25.92 33.87
N ALA A 551 1.44 -27.17 33.90
CA ALA A 551 1.30 -27.93 35.15
C ALA A 551 2.66 -28.10 35.85
N LEU A 552 3.73 -28.32 35.07
CA LEU A 552 5.09 -28.42 35.60
C LEU A 552 5.59 -27.09 36.20
N ILE A 553 5.29 -25.95 35.58
CA ILE A 553 5.66 -24.62 36.11
C ILE A 553 4.96 -24.33 37.43
N LEU A 554 3.68 -24.68 37.54
CA LEU A 554 2.88 -24.48 38.75
C LEU A 554 3.18 -25.51 39.86
N ARG A 555 4.30 -26.24 39.76
CA ARG A 555 4.78 -27.20 40.77
C ARG A 555 3.71 -28.21 41.21
N LEU A 556 3.12 -28.91 40.25
CA LEU A 556 2.14 -29.98 40.50
C LEU A 556 2.58 -30.92 41.64
N GLU A 557 1.92 -30.84 42.79
CA GLU A 557 2.09 -31.79 43.89
C GLU A 557 1.25 -33.06 43.66
N PRO A 558 1.71 -34.25 44.08
CA PRO A 558 0.95 -35.50 43.95
C PRO A 558 -0.42 -35.48 44.65
N SER A 559 -0.59 -34.64 45.67
CA SER A 559 -1.84 -34.39 46.40
C SER A 559 -2.91 -33.67 45.56
N ASP A 560 -2.49 -32.81 44.64
CA ASP A 560 -3.36 -31.90 43.89
C ASP A 560 -3.70 -32.38 42.47
N VAL A 561 -3.25 -33.58 42.10
CA VAL A 561 -3.48 -34.17 40.76
C VAL A 561 -4.95 -34.16 40.38
N LEU A 562 -5.84 -34.52 41.30
CA LEU A 562 -7.28 -34.53 41.04
C LEU A 562 -7.81 -33.11 40.79
N ALA A 563 -7.29 -32.11 41.50
CA ALA A 563 -7.66 -30.71 41.31
C ALA A 563 -7.18 -30.18 39.94
N TYR A 564 -5.96 -30.52 39.51
CA TYR A 564 -5.44 -30.15 38.19
C TYR A 564 -6.16 -30.86 37.04
N VAL A 565 -6.53 -32.15 37.20
CA VAL A 565 -7.35 -32.88 36.22
C VAL A 565 -8.76 -32.26 36.14
N ALA A 566 -9.39 -31.95 37.28
CA ALA A 566 -10.68 -31.26 37.31
C ALA A 566 -10.58 -29.88 36.63
N ALA A 567 -9.52 -29.13 36.92
CA ALA A 567 -9.25 -27.83 36.29
C ALA A 567 -9.05 -27.94 34.77
N ALA A 568 -8.35 -28.97 34.28
CA ALA A 568 -8.23 -29.22 32.84
C ALA A 568 -9.60 -29.48 32.18
N VAL A 569 -10.43 -30.31 32.81
CA VAL A 569 -11.78 -30.64 32.30
C VAL A 569 -12.69 -29.41 32.30
N VAL A 570 -12.70 -28.63 33.39
CA VAL A 570 -13.46 -27.38 33.47
C VAL A 570 -12.95 -26.36 32.45
N GLY A 571 -11.64 -26.24 32.27
CA GLY A 571 -11.04 -25.35 31.29
C GLY A 571 -11.42 -25.71 29.84
N VAL A 572 -11.33 -26.99 29.48
CA VAL A 572 -11.78 -27.48 28.16
C VAL A 572 -13.29 -27.30 27.99
N GLY A 573 -14.08 -27.57 29.03
CA GLY A 573 -15.53 -27.35 29.04
C GLY A 573 -15.92 -25.89 28.83
N ALA A 574 -15.26 -24.97 29.53
CA ALA A 574 -15.45 -23.53 29.33
C ALA A 574 -15.10 -23.11 27.90
N ALA A 575 -13.96 -23.56 27.37
CA ALA A 575 -13.57 -23.31 25.99
C ALA A 575 -14.62 -23.86 24.99
N PHE A 576 -15.16 -25.06 25.22
CA PHE A 576 -16.21 -25.66 24.40
C PHE A 576 -17.50 -24.82 24.40
N VAL A 577 -17.97 -24.41 25.58
CA VAL A 577 -19.18 -23.59 25.74
C VAL A 577 -19.03 -22.25 25.04
N PHE A 578 -17.91 -21.55 25.22
CA PHE A 578 -17.69 -20.26 24.55
C PHE A 578 -17.49 -20.39 23.04
N ASN A 579 -16.86 -21.46 22.55
CA ASN A 579 -16.64 -21.68 21.12
C ASN A 579 -17.88 -22.14 20.35
N HIS A 580 -18.78 -22.90 20.99
CA HIS A 580 -19.88 -23.57 20.29
C HIS A 580 -21.28 -23.15 20.73
N VAL A 581 -21.46 -22.61 21.95
CA VAL A 581 -22.76 -22.26 22.51
C VAL A 581 -22.95 -20.75 22.64
N LEU A 582 -22.06 -20.04 23.34
CA LEU A 582 -22.22 -18.61 23.64
C LEU A 582 -21.84 -17.71 22.47
N ILE A 583 -20.69 -17.97 21.83
CA ILE A 583 -20.18 -17.16 20.71
C ILE A 583 -19.85 -18.11 19.54
N PRO A 584 -20.87 -18.77 18.93
CA PRO A 584 -20.62 -19.72 17.86
C PRO A 584 -20.00 -19.03 16.65
N GLU A 585 -19.01 -19.68 16.04
CA GLU A 585 -18.53 -19.25 14.74
C GLU A 585 -19.63 -19.41 13.70
N ARG A 586 -19.95 -18.29 13.03
CA ARG A 586 -20.84 -18.26 11.86
C ARG A 586 -19.98 -18.02 10.62
N PRO A 587 -19.43 -19.07 9.97
CA PRO A 587 -18.61 -18.94 8.76
C PRO A 587 -19.17 -18.01 7.69
N PRO A 588 -20.48 -18.04 7.33
CA PRO A 588 -21.00 -17.17 6.27
C PRO A 588 -20.94 -15.68 6.64
N VAL A 589 -21.16 -15.34 7.91
CA VAL A 589 -21.06 -13.94 8.39
C VAL A 589 -19.61 -13.46 8.36
N VAL A 590 -18.66 -14.33 8.75
CA VAL A 590 -17.23 -14.00 8.70
C VAL A 590 -16.76 -13.82 7.25
N LEU A 591 -17.20 -14.69 6.35
CA LEU A 591 -16.88 -14.60 4.92
C LEU A 591 -17.43 -13.31 4.31
N ARG A 592 -18.72 -12.98 4.56
CA ARG A 592 -19.36 -11.74 4.09
C ARG A 592 -18.60 -10.50 4.57
N GLN A 593 -18.35 -10.40 5.87
CA GLN A 593 -17.62 -9.26 6.43
C GLN A 593 -16.15 -9.21 5.95
N GLY A 594 -15.56 -10.38 5.65
CA GLY A 594 -14.24 -10.48 5.02
C GLY A 594 -14.22 -9.93 3.59
N LEU A 595 -15.23 -10.28 2.78
CA LEU A 595 -15.40 -9.75 1.42
C LEU A 595 -15.68 -8.23 1.43
N GLU A 596 -16.54 -7.75 2.33
CA GLU A 596 -16.77 -6.31 2.53
C GLU A 596 -15.50 -5.58 3.02
N GLY A 597 -14.69 -6.23 3.87
CA GLY A 597 -13.40 -5.72 4.32
C GLY A 597 -12.40 -5.60 3.17
N TYR A 598 -12.30 -6.64 2.34
CA TYR A 598 -11.49 -6.67 1.13
C TYR A 598 -11.90 -5.56 0.15
N ALA A 599 -13.19 -5.43 -0.13
CA ALA A 599 -13.70 -4.40 -1.05
C ALA A 599 -13.39 -2.98 -0.53
N ARG A 600 -13.57 -2.72 0.77
CA ARG A 600 -13.23 -1.42 1.39
C ARG A 600 -11.73 -1.13 1.34
N ARG A 601 -10.89 -2.15 1.48
CA ARG A 601 -9.44 -2.02 1.35
C ARG A 601 -9.02 -1.75 -0.10
N MET A 602 -9.71 -2.35 -1.07
CA MET A 602 -9.49 -2.05 -2.49
C MET A 602 -9.77 -0.58 -2.78
N VAL A 603 -10.86 -0.01 -2.23
CA VAL A 603 -11.16 1.44 -2.31
C VAL A 603 -10.06 2.30 -1.68
N SER A 604 -9.57 1.95 -0.49
CA SER A 604 -8.53 2.75 0.18
C SER A 604 -7.19 2.70 -0.55
N SER A 605 -6.87 1.57 -1.20
CA SER A 605 -5.63 1.44 -1.99
C SER A 605 -5.57 2.37 -3.21
N MET A 606 -6.72 2.86 -3.69
CA MET A 606 -6.78 3.82 -4.79
C MET A 606 -6.19 5.18 -4.42
N ASP A 607 -6.22 5.59 -3.14
CA ASP A 607 -5.66 6.89 -2.73
C ASP A 607 -4.14 6.96 -3.04
N ALA A 608 -3.40 5.88 -2.76
CA ALA A 608 -1.97 5.78 -3.04
C ALA A 608 -1.64 5.75 -4.55
N LEU A 609 -2.49 5.09 -5.34
CA LEU A 609 -2.34 4.99 -6.80
C LEU A 609 -2.71 6.28 -7.50
N LEU A 610 -3.73 6.98 -7.01
CA LEU A 610 -4.08 8.31 -7.49
C LEU A 610 -2.91 9.27 -7.29
N ASP A 611 -2.25 9.25 -6.13
CA ASP A 611 -1.05 10.04 -5.87
C ASP A 611 0.08 9.64 -6.84
N ALA A 612 0.33 8.33 -7.05
CA ALA A 612 1.36 7.88 -8.00
C ALA A 612 1.11 8.36 -9.45
N VAL A 613 -0.15 8.28 -9.91
CA VAL A 613 -0.56 8.64 -11.28
C VAL A 613 -0.56 10.16 -11.49
N SER A 614 -1.11 10.92 -10.54
CA SER A 614 -1.17 12.39 -10.63
C SER A 614 0.21 13.03 -10.71
N TRP A 615 1.19 12.47 -9.99
CA TRP A 615 2.57 12.92 -10.07
C TRP A 615 3.34 12.35 -11.28
N ALA A 616 2.91 11.22 -11.83
CA ALA A 616 3.72 10.35 -12.68
C ALA A 616 5.12 10.08 -12.07
N ARG A 617 5.14 9.74 -10.78
CA ARG A 617 6.37 9.59 -9.98
C ARG A 617 6.33 8.33 -9.12
N TRP A 618 7.48 7.68 -8.94
CA TRP A 618 7.59 6.41 -8.18
C TRP A 618 8.74 6.40 -7.17
N ASP A 619 8.64 7.28 -6.16
CA ASP A 619 9.69 7.44 -5.15
C ASP A 619 9.63 6.38 -4.06
N ARG A 620 10.66 6.37 -3.19
CA ARG A 620 10.62 5.60 -1.95
C ARG A 620 9.36 5.85 -1.11
N ALA A 621 8.86 7.08 -1.02
CA ALA A 621 7.67 7.40 -0.22
C ALA A 621 6.40 6.79 -0.82
N VAL A 622 6.12 7.06 -2.11
CA VAL A 622 4.98 6.49 -2.85
C VAL A 622 5.07 4.96 -2.88
N ARG A 623 6.25 4.42 -3.19
CA ARG A 623 6.51 2.98 -3.20
C ARG A 623 6.20 2.34 -1.84
N THR A 624 6.70 2.92 -0.74
CA THR A 624 6.42 2.39 0.61
C THR A 624 4.93 2.46 0.92
N HIS A 625 4.25 3.54 0.54
CA HIS A 625 2.82 3.69 0.78
C HIS A 625 1.98 2.65 0.02
N VAL A 626 2.27 2.48 -1.28
CA VAL A 626 1.65 1.45 -2.13
C VAL A 626 1.96 0.05 -1.60
N GLU A 627 3.21 -0.25 -1.25
CA GLU A 627 3.61 -1.56 -0.69
C GLU A 627 2.83 -1.90 0.58
N VAL A 628 2.66 -0.93 1.50
CA VAL A 628 1.89 -1.13 2.74
C VAL A 628 0.41 -1.40 2.43
N GLU A 629 -0.23 -0.63 1.56
CA GLU A 629 -1.63 -0.85 1.18
C GLU A 629 -1.82 -2.21 0.47
N LEU A 630 -0.89 -2.60 -0.41
CA LEU A 630 -0.93 -3.88 -1.11
C LEU A 630 -0.70 -5.07 -0.17
N GLN A 631 0.22 -4.97 0.79
CA GLN A 631 0.43 -6.00 1.80
C GLN A 631 -0.84 -6.20 2.63
N GLN A 632 -1.51 -5.10 3.01
CA GLN A 632 -2.76 -5.16 3.76
C GLN A 632 -3.89 -5.77 2.93
N LEU A 633 -4.06 -5.39 1.66
CA LEU A 633 -5.05 -6.01 0.78
C LEU A 633 -4.79 -7.50 0.58
N ARG A 634 -3.54 -7.90 0.32
CA ARG A 634 -3.16 -9.32 0.18
C ARG A 634 -3.44 -10.11 1.46
N ALA A 635 -3.24 -9.51 2.64
CA ALA A 635 -3.59 -10.15 3.91
C ALA A 635 -5.09 -10.39 4.03
N HIS A 636 -5.94 -9.43 3.61
CA HIS A 636 -7.39 -9.59 3.54
C HIS A 636 -7.81 -10.69 2.56
N ALA A 637 -7.21 -10.71 1.37
CA ALA A 637 -7.53 -11.70 0.36
C ALA A 637 -7.05 -13.11 0.74
N THR A 638 -5.92 -13.21 1.43
CA THR A 638 -5.44 -14.47 2.03
C THR A 638 -6.38 -14.97 3.11
N PHE A 639 -6.90 -14.07 3.94
CA PHE A 639 -7.92 -14.40 4.94
C PHE A 639 -9.21 -14.93 4.28
N VAL A 640 -9.77 -14.20 3.31
CA VAL A 640 -10.98 -14.63 2.58
C VAL A 640 -10.74 -15.96 1.88
N GLY A 641 -9.60 -16.11 1.19
CA GLY A 641 -9.22 -17.37 0.55
C GLY A 641 -9.06 -18.52 1.55
N GLY A 642 -8.55 -18.26 2.75
CA GLY A 642 -8.47 -19.24 3.84
C GLY A 642 -9.85 -19.67 4.33
N GLN A 643 -10.78 -18.72 4.47
CA GLN A 643 -12.18 -19.01 4.84
C GLN A 643 -12.90 -19.82 3.76
N LEU A 644 -12.64 -19.56 2.47
CA LEU A 644 -13.20 -20.35 1.38
C LEU A 644 -12.69 -21.79 1.37
N ARG A 645 -11.39 -22.01 1.69
CA ARG A 645 -10.82 -23.37 1.84
C ARG A 645 -11.40 -24.15 3.01
N GLN A 646 -11.67 -23.48 4.13
CA GLN A 646 -12.34 -24.11 5.27
C GLN A 646 -13.85 -24.28 5.03
N GLY A 647 -14.42 -23.42 4.17
CA GLY A 647 -15.84 -23.28 3.85
C GLY A 647 -16.42 -24.38 2.95
N GLU A 648 -15.60 -25.03 2.12
CA GLU A 648 -16.00 -26.13 1.21
C GLU A 648 -16.77 -27.25 1.93
N ALA A 649 -16.54 -27.45 3.24
CA ALA A 649 -17.25 -28.44 4.06
C ALA A 649 -18.11 -27.83 5.20
N THR A 650 -18.04 -26.52 5.46
CA THR A 650 -18.66 -25.90 6.66
C THR A 650 -19.76 -24.87 6.38
N ALA A 651 -19.87 -24.34 5.15
CA ALA A 651 -20.83 -23.28 4.83
C ALA A 651 -22.06 -23.76 4.04
N GLY A 652 -22.17 -25.05 3.72
CA GLY A 652 -23.20 -25.55 2.80
C GLY A 652 -23.04 -25.00 1.36
N MET A 653 -21.85 -24.47 1.02
CA MET A 653 -21.55 -23.92 -0.29
C MET A 653 -20.93 -25.00 -1.19
N PRO A 654 -21.45 -25.24 -2.39
CA PRO A 654 -20.85 -26.20 -3.33
C PRO A 654 -19.40 -25.85 -3.65
N ALA A 655 -18.53 -26.86 -3.73
CA ALA A 655 -17.09 -26.68 -3.99
C ALA A 655 -16.82 -25.86 -5.26
N GLY A 656 -17.60 -26.05 -6.32
CA GLY A 656 -17.49 -25.27 -7.56
C GLY A 656 -17.70 -23.76 -7.38
N ARG A 657 -18.61 -23.34 -6.49
CA ARG A 657 -18.87 -21.91 -6.20
C ARG A 657 -17.75 -21.30 -5.36
N ALA A 658 -17.24 -22.03 -4.38
CA ALA A 658 -16.09 -21.59 -3.58
C ALA A 658 -14.85 -21.38 -4.45
N VAL A 659 -14.60 -22.29 -5.40
CA VAL A 659 -13.53 -22.19 -6.40
C VAL A 659 -13.74 -20.99 -7.33
N ALA A 660 -14.96 -20.79 -7.85
CA ALA A 660 -15.28 -19.64 -8.70
C ALA A 660 -15.05 -18.30 -7.97
N LEU A 661 -15.50 -18.19 -6.73
CA LEU A 661 -15.30 -16.99 -5.91
C LEU A 661 -13.81 -16.74 -5.61
N ARG A 662 -13.04 -17.80 -5.36
CA ARG A 662 -11.58 -17.71 -5.18
C ARG A 662 -10.85 -17.25 -6.45
N LEU A 663 -11.29 -17.73 -7.62
CA LEU A 663 -10.78 -17.27 -8.92
C LEU A 663 -11.05 -15.78 -9.13
N ARG A 664 -12.25 -15.30 -8.79
CA ARG A 664 -12.61 -13.88 -8.92
C ARG A 664 -11.87 -13.00 -7.91
N LEU A 665 -11.64 -13.49 -6.69
CA LEU A 665 -10.83 -12.79 -5.71
C LEU A 665 -9.42 -12.58 -6.25
N PHE A 666 -8.82 -13.64 -6.80
CA PHE A 666 -7.51 -13.56 -7.43
C PHE A 666 -7.50 -12.71 -8.71
N ASP A 667 -8.58 -12.70 -9.51
CA ASP A 667 -8.74 -11.76 -10.64
C ASP A 667 -8.59 -10.31 -10.20
N SER A 668 -9.27 -9.94 -9.12
CA SER A 668 -9.21 -8.56 -8.60
C SER A 668 -7.85 -8.21 -8.00
N GLU A 669 -7.18 -9.16 -7.31
CA GLU A 669 -5.80 -8.98 -6.85
C GLU A 669 -4.87 -8.70 -8.05
N LEU A 670 -5.01 -9.48 -9.13
CA LEU A 670 -4.18 -9.36 -10.32
C LEU A 670 -4.43 -8.07 -11.09
N ALA A 671 -5.69 -7.67 -11.24
CA ALA A 671 -6.06 -6.42 -11.91
C ALA A 671 -5.47 -5.21 -11.16
N LEU A 672 -5.49 -5.23 -9.83
CA LEU A 672 -4.84 -4.19 -9.03
C LEU A 672 -3.32 -4.21 -9.20
N MET A 673 -2.68 -5.38 -9.21
CA MET A 673 -1.24 -5.48 -9.48
C MET A 673 -0.87 -4.95 -10.86
N SER A 674 -1.73 -5.18 -11.85
CA SER A 674 -1.56 -4.64 -13.20
C SER A 674 -1.64 -3.10 -13.18
N LEU A 675 -2.61 -2.52 -12.45
CA LEU A 675 -2.70 -1.08 -12.29
C LEU A 675 -1.49 -0.48 -11.57
N VAL A 676 -0.99 -1.14 -10.52
CA VAL A 676 0.25 -0.74 -9.83
C VAL A 676 1.44 -0.77 -10.79
N ALA A 677 1.57 -1.81 -11.60
CA ALA A 677 2.65 -1.94 -12.57
C ALA A 677 2.54 -0.87 -13.68
N SER A 678 1.34 -0.61 -14.20
CA SER A 678 1.09 0.46 -15.18
C SER A 678 1.39 1.85 -14.60
N ALA A 679 0.96 2.12 -13.36
CA ALA A 679 1.24 3.38 -12.67
C ALA A 679 2.74 3.57 -12.42
N ARG A 680 3.47 2.49 -12.11
CA ARG A 680 4.94 2.53 -12.03
C ARG A 680 5.58 2.77 -13.40
N GLY A 681 5.06 2.15 -14.46
CA GLY A 681 5.53 2.35 -15.84
C GLY A 681 5.29 3.78 -16.36
N LEU A 682 4.33 4.50 -15.79
CA LEU A 682 4.11 5.92 -16.05
C LEU A 682 5.25 6.79 -15.50
N ALA A 683 5.91 6.35 -14.42
CA ALA A 683 6.97 7.11 -13.78
C ALA A 683 8.24 7.13 -14.65
N GLY A 684 8.61 8.32 -15.11
CA GLY A 684 9.76 8.54 -16.00
C GLY A 684 9.38 8.81 -17.46
N VAL A 685 8.09 8.68 -17.82
CA VAL A 685 7.58 9.10 -19.13
C VAL A 685 7.14 10.56 -19.06
N THR A 686 7.53 11.39 -20.04
CA THR A 686 7.09 12.78 -20.14
C THR A 686 5.63 12.85 -20.58
N VAL A 687 4.71 12.80 -19.63
CA VAL A 687 3.27 12.95 -19.84
C VAL A 687 2.84 14.39 -19.55
N SER A 688 1.95 14.96 -20.35
CA SER A 688 1.38 16.31 -20.11
C SER A 688 0.62 16.37 -18.78
N LEU A 689 0.54 17.55 -18.17
CA LEU A 689 -0.17 17.76 -16.91
C LEU A 689 -1.65 17.35 -17.01
N GLU A 690 -2.28 17.66 -18.14
CA GLU A 690 -3.68 17.32 -18.44
C GLU A 690 -3.91 15.80 -18.51
N ALA A 691 -3.05 15.05 -19.21
CA ALA A 691 -3.18 13.60 -19.29
C ALA A 691 -2.97 12.93 -17.92
N ARG A 692 -2.03 13.42 -17.09
CA ARG A 692 -1.87 12.95 -15.69
C ARG A 692 -3.12 13.23 -14.86
N ALA A 693 -3.69 14.42 -15.02
CA ALA A 693 -4.86 14.85 -14.26
C ALA A 693 -6.12 14.08 -14.64
N ARG A 694 -6.31 13.78 -15.94
CA ARG A 694 -7.40 12.91 -16.43
C ARG A 694 -7.23 11.47 -15.96
N LEU A 695 -6.04 10.89 -16.08
CA LEU A 695 -5.78 9.55 -15.55
C LEU A 695 -6.05 9.48 -14.04
N ALA A 696 -5.61 10.48 -13.29
CA ALA A 696 -5.86 10.55 -11.85
C ALA A 696 -7.35 10.74 -11.53
N GLY A 697 -8.13 11.42 -12.37
CA GLY A 697 -9.57 11.50 -12.22
C GLY A 697 -10.32 10.25 -12.65
N ARG A 698 -9.85 9.50 -13.64
CA ARG A 698 -10.35 8.15 -13.95
C ARG A 698 -10.13 7.22 -12.75
N VAL A 699 -8.98 7.32 -12.06
CA VAL A 699 -8.72 6.58 -10.80
C VAL A 699 -9.64 7.06 -9.66
N ASP A 700 -9.93 8.36 -9.55
CA ASP A 700 -10.90 8.91 -8.58
C ASP A 700 -12.33 8.42 -8.85
N LEU A 701 -12.73 8.38 -10.12
CA LEU A 701 -14.01 7.88 -10.59
C LEU A 701 -14.14 6.37 -10.35
N LEU A 702 -13.06 5.61 -10.60
CA LEU A 702 -12.96 4.20 -10.22
C LEU A 702 -13.15 4.05 -8.72
N GLN A 703 -12.45 4.84 -7.91
CA GLN A 703 -12.59 4.78 -6.46
C GLN A 703 -14.03 5.03 -6.00
N ALA A 704 -14.74 5.99 -6.62
CA ALA A 704 -16.15 6.26 -6.35
C ALA A 704 -17.05 5.07 -6.71
N HIS A 705 -16.84 4.46 -7.87
CA HIS A 705 -17.57 3.26 -8.31
C HIS A 705 -17.28 2.06 -7.39
N LEU A 706 -16.02 1.81 -7.06
CA LEU A 706 -15.65 0.75 -6.11
C LEU A 706 -16.29 0.99 -4.74
N ALA A 707 -16.32 2.24 -4.27
CA ALA A 707 -16.99 2.60 -3.02
C ALA A 707 -18.51 2.31 -3.09
N GLU A 708 -19.15 2.57 -4.23
CA GLU A 708 -20.55 2.20 -4.44
C GLU A 708 -20.74 0.68 -4.42
N LEU A 709 -19.87 -0.08 -5.09
CA LEU A 709 -19.88 -1.55 -5.03
C LEU A 709 -19.72 -2.08 -3.60
N THR A 710 -19.00 -1.36 -2.73
CA THR A 710 -18.90 -1.72 -1.30
C THR A 710 -20.12 -1.37 -0.47
N VAL A 711 -20.86 -0.33 -0.87
CA VAL A 711 -22.06 0.16 -0.17
C VAL A 711 -23.30 -0.61 -0.59
N ALA A 712 -23.35 -1.06 -1.85
CA ALA A 712 -24.29 -2.06 -2.35
C ALA A 712 -24.04 -3.35 -1.57
N SER A 713 -24.83 -3.54 -0.52
CA SER A 713 -24.53 -4.52 0.52
C SER A 713 -24.85 -5.93 0.03
N LEU A 714 -24.03 -6.91 0.43
CA LEU A 714 -24.21 -8.31 0.04
C LEU A 714 -25.50 -8.89 0.67
N PRO A 715 -26.17 -9.87 0.05
CA PRO A 715 -27.41 -10.45 0.57
C PRO A 715 -27.35 -10.80 2.07
N GLY A 716 -28.37 -10.39 2.82
CA GLY A 716 -28.46 -10.58 4.27
C GLY A 716 -27.69 -9.58 5.14
N SER A 717 -27.25 -8.45 4.58
CA SER A 717 -26.82 -7.27 5.34
C SER A 717 -28.02 -6.46 5.86
N ASP A 718 -27.97 -5.88 7.06
CA ASP A 718 -29.02 -5.02 7.64
C ASP A 718 -29.26 -3.68 6.89
N GLY A 719 -28.65 -3.48 5.72
CA GLY A 719 -28.82 -2.30 4.89
C GLY A 719 -30.09 -2.39 4.05
N GLY A 720 -31.17 -1.72 4.49
CA GLY A 720 -32.40 -1.56 3.70
C GLY A 720 -32.18 -1.00 2.30
N ARG A 721 -33.16 -1.20 1.39
CA ARG A 721 -33.21 -0.63 0.03
C ARG A 721 -32.80 0.85 0.06
N ARG A 722 -31.63 1.17 -0.48
CA ARG A 722 -31.10 2.54 -0.55
C ARG A 722 -31.33 3.13 -1.93
N ALA A 723 -31.49 4.46 -1.95
CA ALA A 723 -31.74 5.25 -3.16
C ALA A 723 -30.68 4.99 -4.24
N PRO A 724 -31.06 5.05 -5.53
CA PRO A 724 -30.11 4.95 -6.64
C PRO A 724 -29.00 5.99 -6.47
N SER A 725 -27.78 5.59 -6.78
CA SER A 725 -26.63 6.50 -6.80
C SER A 725 -26.83 7.59 -7.85
N GLY A 726 -26.46 8.82 -7.52
CA GLY A 726 -26.37 9.90 -8.51
C GLY A 726 -25.10 9.83 -9.37
N LEU A 727 -24.40 8.69 -9.38
CA LEU A 727 -23.19 8.47 -10.19
C LEU A 727 -23.62 8.04 -11.60
N ALA A 728 -23.01 8.65 -12.62
CA ALA A 728 -23.18 8.18 -13.99
C ALA A 728 -22.66 6.73 -14.12
N PRO A 729 -23.28 5.89 -14.97
CA PRO A 729 -22.81 4.53 -15.21
C PRO A 729 -21.35 4.51 -15.67
N TRP A 730 -20.60 3.49 -15.25
CA TRP A 730 -19.25 3.26 -15.78
C TRP A 730 -19.32 2.92 -17.27
N VAL A 731 -18.61 3.69 -18.08
CA VAL A 731 -18.47 3.47 -19.53
C VAL A 731 -17.03 3.04 -19.80
N ASP A 732 -16.86 1.85 -20.40
CA ASP A 732 -15.58 1.41 -20.95
C ASP A 732 -15.32 2.23 -22.22
N ALA A 733 -14.19 2.94 -22.27
CA ALA A 733 -13.84 3.84 -23.37
C ALA A 733 -12.42 3.53 -23.87
N ASP A 734 -12.14 3.79 -25.14
CA ASP A 734 -10.78 3.65 -25.65
C ASP A 734 -9.94 4.88 -25.26
N PRO A 735 -8.70 4.68 -24.78
CA PRO A 735 -7.85 5.81 -24.44
C PRO A 735 -7.42 6.57 -25.71
N PRO A 736 -7.23 7.90 -25.65
CA PRO A 736 -6.84 8.69 -26.81
C PRO A 736 -5.56 8.15 -27.47
N ALA A 737 -5.56 8.06 -28.81
CA ALA A 737 -4.45 7.51 -29.57
C ALA A 737 -3.15 8.33 -29.39
N ALA A 738 -3.29 9.65 -29.20
CA ALA A 738 -2.20 10.58 -28.93
C ALA A 738 -1.52 10.38 -27.56
N TRP A 739 -2.05 9.53 -26.67
CA TRP A 739 -1.43 9.32 -25.37
C TRP A 739 -0.25 8.34 -25.44
N PRO A 740 0.85 8.59 -24.68
CA PRO A 740 1.94 7.65 -24.55
C PRO A 740 1.44 6.27 -24.12
N ARG A 741 2.10 5.21 -24.60
CA ARG A 741 1.69 3.82 -24.29
C ARG A 741 1.54 3.56 -22.79
N ALA A 742 2.42 4.13 -21.96
CA ALA A 742 2.34 4.01 -20.50
C ALA A 742 1.05 4.61 -19.92
N ALA A 743 0.58 5.74 -20.45
CA ALA A 743 -0.69 6.36 -20.05
C ALA A 743 -1.89 5.51 -20.47
N ARG A 744 -1.88 4.96 -21.70
CA ARG A 744 -2.92 4.05 -22.18
C ARG A 744 -3.03 2.77 -21.34
N LEU A 745 -1.90 2.18 -20.95
CA LEU A 745 -1.87 1.00 -20.07
C LEU A 745 -2.44 1.28 -18.67
N VAL A 746 -2.27 2.50 -18.13
CA VAL A 746 -2.93 2.89 -16.88
C VAL A 746 -4.43 2.93 -17.08
N PHE A 747 -4.91 3.56 -18.15
CA PHE A 747 -6.33 3.63 -18.49
C PHE A 747 -6.96 2.23 -18.61
N GLU A 748 -6.38 1.35 -19.41
CA GLU A 748 -6.86 -0.03 -19.60
C GLU A 748 -6.87 -0.83 -18.29
N SER A 749 -5.86 -0.63 -17.44
CA SER A 749 -5.77 -1.32 -16.14
C SER A 749 -6.80 -0.84 -15.12
N VAL A 750 -7.23 0.43 -15.21
CA VAL A 750 -8.34 0.96 -14.41
C VAL A 750 -9.65 0.28 -14.81
N ASP A 751 -9.92 0.15 -16.11
CA ASP A 751 -11.11 -0.52 -16.64
C ASP A 751 -11.13 -2.03 -16.30
N GLU A 752 -10.00 -2.72 -16.40
CA GLU A 752 -9.90 -4.13 -15.97
C GLU A 752 -10.14 -4.29 -14.46
N LEU A 753 -9.66 -3.36 -13.62
CA LEU A 753 -9.91 -3.39 -12.18
C LEU A 753 -11.40 -3.22 -11.88
N HIS A 754 -12.07 -2.26 -12.51
CA HIS A 754 -13.53 -2.11 -12.41
C HIS A 754 -14.27 -3.40 -12.78
N ARG A 755 -13.97 -3.96 -13.97
CA ARG A 755 -14.59 -5.22 -14.45
C ARG A 755 -14.33 -6.39 -13.50
N SER A 756 -13.11 -6.52 -12.98
CA SER A 756 -12.76 -7.58 -12.02
C SER A 756 -13.51 -7.45 -10.69
N ALA A 757 -13.72 -6.22 -10.21
CA ALA A 757 -14.45 -5.93 -8.98
C ALA A 757 -15.95 -6.26 -9.11
N VAL A 758 -16.56 -5.91 -10.25
CA VAL A 758 -17.95 -6.27 -10.56
C VAL A 758 -18.12 -7.79 -10.61
N ARG A 759 -17.25 -8.50 -11.35
CA ARG A 759 -17.28 -9.98 -11.43
C ARG A 759 -17.10 -10.65 -10.07
N LEU A 760 -16.25 -10.09 -9.19
CA LEU A 760 -16.09 -10.57 -7.82
C LEU A 760 -17.35 -10.36 -7.00
N ARG A 761 -17.98 -9.19 -7.09
CA ARG A 761 -19.25 -8.91 -6.40
C ARG A 761 -20.34 -9.87 -6.85
N ASP A 762 -20.51 -10.05 -8.15
CA ASP A 762 -21.58 -10.89 -8.70
C ASP A 762 -21.36 -12.37 -8.31
N ALA A 763 -20.11 -12.85 -8.34
CA ALA A 763 -19.76 -14.17 -7.82
C ALA A 763 -19.99 -14.30 -6.30
N ALA A 764 -19.76 -13.25 -5.52
CA ALA A 764 -20.04 -13.23 -4.09
C ALA A 764 -21.53 -13.29 -3.79
N ILE A 765 -22.35 -12.54 -4.55
CA ILE A 765 -23.81 -12.58 -4.46
C ILE A 765 -24.33 -13.99 -4.78
N ALA A 766 -23.92 -14.54 -5.93
CA ALA A 766 -24.32 -15.89 -6.35
C ALA A 766 -23.87 -16.98 -5.35
N ALA A 767 -22.74 -16.79 -4.68
CA ALA A 767 -22.26 -17.73 -3.67
C ALA A 767 -23.06 -17.68 -2.36
N MET A 768 -23.61 -16.51 -1.97
CA MET A 768 -24.29 -16.33 -0.68
C MET A 768 -25.81 -16.45 -0.72
N ASP A 769 -26.43 -16.21 -1.87
CA ASP A 769 -27.88 -16.31 -2.05
C ASP A 769 -28.18 -16.96 -3.42
N PRO A 770 -28.17 -18.30 -3.50
CA PRO A 770 -28.35 -18.99 -4.76
C PRO A 770 -29.80 -18.85 -5.25
N PRO A 771 -30.05 -18.58 -6.54
CA PRO A 771 -31.41 -18.57 -7.07
C PRO A 771 -32.05 -19.96 -6.90
N VAL A 772 -33.33 -20.01 -6.52
CA VAL A 772 -34.09 -21.24 -6.22
C VAL A 772 -33.99 -22.28 -7.35
N ALA A 773 -33.94 -21.82 -8.60
CA ALA A 773 -33.79 -22.67 -9.79
C ALA A 773 -32.43 -23.38 -9.87
N GLU A 774 -31.33 -22.74 -9.48
CA GLU A 774 -30.01 -23.38 -9.46
C GLU A 774 -29.89 -24.40 -8.34
N VAL A 775 -30.51 -24.14 -7.17
CA VAL A 775 -30.52 -25.09 -6.05
C VAL A 775 -31.25 -26.38 -6.43
N ALA A 776 -32.39 -26.26 -7.12
CA ALA A 776 -33.14 -27.40 -7.65
C ALA A 776 -32.32 -28.19 -8.70
N ALA A 777 -31.65 -27.50 -9.62
CA ALA A 777 -30.82 -28.16 -10.65
C ALA A 777 -29.60 -28.87 -10.06
N THR A 778 -28.95 -28.31 -9.03
CA THR A 778 -27.84 -29.00 -8.35
C THR A 778 -28.29 -30.18 -7.51
N ALA A 779 -29.48 -30.11 -6.89
CA ALA A 779 -30.05 -31.23 -6.14
C ALA A 779 -30.43 -32.39 -7.08
N GLN A 780 -31.02 -32.07 -8.24
CA GLN A 780 -31.33 -33.05 -9.28
C GLN A 780 -30.06 -33.70 -9.85
N ALA A 781 -29.01 -32.91 -10.12
CA ALA A 781 -27.74 -33.46 -10.61
C ALA A 781 -26.95 -34.27 -9.55
N GLU A 782 -27.17 -34.02 -8.26
CA GLU A 782 -26.65 -34.85 -7.17
C GLU A 782 -27.46 -36.15 -7.03
N GLU A 783 -28.79 -36.09 -7.10
CA GLU A 783 -29.68 -37.27 -7.14
C GLU A 783 -29.37 -38.17 -8.35
N GLU A 784 -29.23 -37.60 -9.55
CA GLU A 784 -28.85 -38.34 -10.77
C GLU A 784 -27.47 -39.02 -10.63
N ARG A 785 -26.50 -38.38 -9.95
CA ARG A 785 -25.17 -38.95 -9.71
C ARG A 785 -25.16 -40.00 -8.60
N GLU A 786 -26.05 -39.88 -7.62
CA GLU A 786 -26.25 -40.87 -6.56
C GLU A 786 -26.94 -42.11 -7.17
N GLU A 787 -27.93 -41.92 -8.04
CA GLU A 787 -28.59 -42.98 -8.83
C GLU A 787 -27.61 -43.66 -9.79
N GLU A 788 -26.79 -42.92 -10.54
CA GLU A 788 -25.72 -43.50 -11.36
C GLU A 788 -24.69 -44.29 -10.53
N ARG A 789 -24.34 -43.83 -9.32
CA ARG A 789 -23.44 -44.58 -8.41
C ARG A 789 -24.10 -45.85 -7.86
N GLN A 790 -25.40 -45.81 -7.61
CA GLN A 790 -26.18 -46.95 -7.12
C GLN A 790 -26.37 -48.00 -8.23
N GLU A 791 -26.61 -47.57 -9.47
CA GLU A 791 -26.81 -48.44 -10.64
C GLU A 791 -25.49 -49.10 -11.10
N VAL A 792 -24.36 -48.39 -11.00
CA VAL A 792 -23.01 -48.95 -11.22
C VAL A 792 -22.61 -49.92 -10.09
N ALA A 793 -23.12 -49.73 -8.86
CA ALA A 793 -22.88 -50.65 -7.75
C ALA A 793 -23.69 -51.96 -7.85
N ASP A 794 -24.93 -51.91 -8.35
CA ASP A 794 -25.79 -53.11 -8.47
C ASP A 794 -25.45 -54.01 -9.68
N THR A 795 -24.82 -53.47 -10.73
CA THR A 795 -24.49 -54.25 -11.95
C THR A 795 -23.19 -55.06 -11.83
N THR A 796 -22.40 -54.87 -10.76
CA THR A 796 -21.06 -55.47 -10.63
C THR A 796 -20.98 -56.48 -9.48
N THR A 797 -21.62 -57.63 -9.62
CA THR A 797 -21.44 -58.77 -8.69
C THR A 797 -20.13 -59.51 -9.01
N ILE A 798 -19.03 -59.12 -8.36
CA ILE A 798 -17.77 -59.90 -8.28
C ILE A 798 -17.33 -59.91 -6.80
N PRO A 799 -16.93 -61.06 -6.23
CA PRO A 799 -16.81 -61.23 -4.78
C PRO A 799 -15.66 -60.42 -4.17
N ALA A 800 -15.90 -59.97 -2.96
CA ALA A 800 -15.11 -59.05 -2.16
C ALA A 800 -13.62 -59.42 -2.00
N ALA A 801 -12.73 -58.49 -2.38
CA ALA A 801 -11.44 -58.26 -1.75
C ALA A 801 -10.88 -56.87 -2.14
N GLY A 802 -10.71 -55.98 -1.15
CA GLY A 802 -9.79 -54.84 -1.24
C GLY A 802 -10.42 -53.49 -1.64
N ASP A 803 -10.92 -52.78 -0.64
CA ASP A 803 -11.39 -51.39 -0.66
C ASP A 803 -10.29 -50.41 -1.14
N THR A 804 -10.43 -49.84 -2.35
CA THR A 804 -9.65 -48.68 -2.82
C THR A 804 -10.57 -47.51 -3.11
N GLY A 805 -10.94 -46.79 -2.05
CA GLY A 805 -11.56 -45.47 -2.12
C GLY A 805 -10.58 -44.42 -2.65
N VAL A 806 -10.92 -43.84 -3.79
CA VAL A 806 -10.31 -42.64 -4.36
C VAL A 806 -10.54 -41.47 -3.41
N ALA A 807 -9.51 -41.11 -2.65
CA ALA A 807 -9.38 -39.84 -1.96
C ALA A 807 -8.02 -39.23 -2.34
N ALA A 808 -8.07 -38.13 -3.10
CA ALA A 808 -6.91 -37.34 -3.48
C ALA A 808 -6.24 -36.74 -2.24
N ALA A 809 -5.16 -37.38 -1.78
CA ALA A 809 -4.10 -36.76 -0.99
C ALA A 809 -2.99 -36.30 -1.95
N PRO A 810 -2.32 -35.16 -1.72
CA PRO A 810 -1.14 -34.82 -2.51
C PRO A 810 -0.04 -35.83 -2.18
N ASP A 811 0.60 -36.31 -3.25
CA ASP A 811 1.63 -37.34 -3.30
C ASP A 811 2.65 -37.28 -2.15
N ALA A 812 2.53 -38.24 -1.24
CA ALA A 812 3.67 -38.82 -0.56
C ALA A 812 4.30 -39.85 -1.49
N GLY A 813 5.13 -39.40 -2.45
CA GLY A 813 5.80 -40.34 -3.34
C GLY A 813 6.53 -39.73 -4.52
N ARG A 814 7.68 -39.08 -4.29
CA ARG A 814 8.87 -39.13 -5.16
C ARG A 814 10.00 -38.34 -4.52
N GLY A 815 10.98 -39.06 -3.98
CA GLY A 815 12.16 -38.51 -3.33
C GLY A 815 12.74 -39.52 -2.36
N SER A 816 13.60 -40.41 -2.87
CA SER A 816 14.41 -41.33 -2.09
C SER A 816 15.35 -40.56 -1.15
N GLY A 817 14.90 -40.35 0.10
CA GLY A 817 15.69 -39.87 1.22
C GLY A 817 15.20 -40.56 2.49
N LEU A 818 16.11 -41.18 3.23
CA LEU A 818 15.88 -42.24 4.24
C LEU A 818 14.96 -41.91 5.45
N LEU A 819 14.33 -40.73 5.56
CA LEU A 819 13.35 -40.43 6.61
C LEU A 819 12.26 -39.46 6.12
N ALA A 820 10.99 -39.81 6.37
CA ALA A 820 9.85 -38.93 6.09
C ALA A 820 10.01 -37.55 6.77
N PRO A 821 9.60 -36.43 6.14
CA PRO A 821 9.76 -35.07 6.68
C PRO A 821 9.25 -34.89 8.12
N ALA A 822 8.16 -35.57 8.48
CA ALA A 822 7.59 -35.53 9.83
C ALA A 822 8.49 -36.22 10.87
N VAL A 823 9.15 -37.33 10.50
CA VAL A 823 10.06 -38.07 11.39
C VAL A 823 11.31 -37.24 11.65
N ARG A 824 11.87 -36.63 10.59
CA ARG A 824 12.99 -35.68 10.72
C ARG A 824 12.70 -34.57 11.72
N ARG A 825 11.52 -33.94 11.63
CA ARG A 825 11.10 -32.87 12.55
C ARG A 825 10.91 -33.35 13.98
N ALA A 826 10.36 -34.55 14.18
CA ALA A 826 10.21 -35.13 15.50
C ALA A 826 11.58 -35.38 16.16
N VAL A 827 12.55 -35.90 15.38
CA VAL A 827 13.93 -36.08 15.85
C VAL A 827 14.58 -34.74 16.21
N GLN A 828 14.46 -33.72 15.35
CA GLN A 828 14.95 -32.37 15.64
C GLN A 828 14.33 -31.80 16.92
N ALA A 829 13.02 -31.96 17.13
CA ALA A 829 12.35 -31.50 18.34
C ALA A 829 12.85 -32.23 19.59
N GLY A 830 13.00 -33.56 19.52
CA GLY A 830 13.52 -34.35 20.64
C GLY A 830 14.96 -33.97 20.99
N VAL A 831 15.84 -33.83 19.99
CA VAL A 831 17.24 -33.42 20.20
C VAL A 831 17.33 -31.99 20.72
N ALA A 832 16.54 -31.06 20.18
CA ALA A 832 16.51 -29.67 20.66
C ALA A 832 16.01 -29.59 22.10
N SER A 833 14.94 -30.31 22.44
CA SER A 833 14.40 -30.35 23.81
C SER A 833 15.37 -31.00 24.80
N ALA A 834 16.04 -32.09 24.42
CA ALA A 834 17.03 -32.74 25.28
C ALA A 834 18.26 -31.84 25.50
N ALA A 835 18.81 -31.26 24.43
CA ALA A 835 19.94 -30.35 24.52
C ALA A 835 19.61 -29.08 25.32
N SER A 836 18.41 -28.51 25.15
CA SER A 836 17.97 -27.34 25.90
C SER A 836 17.75 -27.61 27.38
N LEU A 837 17.24 -28.79 27.74
CA LEU A 837 17.15 -29.20 29.15
C LEU A 837 18.55 -29.33 29.77
N LEU A 838 19.47 -30.03 29.10
CA LEU A 838 20.83 -30.24 29.61
C LEU A 838 21.60 -28.93 29.77
N VAL A 839 21.57 -28.07 28.75
CA VAL A 839 22.24 -26.76 28.82
C VAL A 839 21.52 -25.82 29.79
N GLY A 840 20.19 -25.87 29.84
CA GLY A 840 19.39 -25.11 30.80
C GLY A 840 19.70 -25.48 32.25
N TRP A 841 19.90 -26.77 32.53
CA TRP A 841 20.29 -27.27 33.85
C TRP A 841 21.61 -26.68 34.34
N LEU A 842 22.58 -26.49 33.43
CA LEU A 842 23.89 -25.88 33.75
C LEU A 842 23.77 -24.40 34.11
N VAL A 843 22.74 -23.71 33.62
CA VAL A 843 22.50 -22.28 33.88
C VAL A 843 21.60 -22.09 35.09
N SER A 844 20.56 -22.90 35.23
CA SER A 844 19.65 -22.86 36.37
C SER A 844 19.02 -24.22 36.63
N THR A 845 19.28 -24.75 37.82
CA THR A 845 18.65 -25.99 38.31
C THR A 845 17.15 -25.82 38.57
N THR A 846 16.66 -24.59 38.73
CA THR A 846 15.26 -24.31 39.09
C THR A 846 14.36 -24.00 37.90
N HIS A 847 14.89 -23.45 36.79
CA HIS A 847 14.04 -23.07 35.63
C HIS A 847 14.52 -23.59 34.27
N GLN A 848 15.40 -24.60 34.23
CA GLN A 848 15.86 -25.31 33.02
C GLN A 848 14.78 -25.61 31.95
N TYR A 849 13.52 -25.81 32.35
CA TYR A 849 12.39 -26.08 31.45
C TYR A 849 12.07 -24.90 30.50
N TRP A 850 12.43 -23.67 30.85
CA TRP A 850 12.13 -22.43 30.10
C TRP A 850 12.93 -22.33 28.80
N ALA A 851 14.17 -22.83 28.82
CA ALA A 851 14.98 -23.02 27.63
C ALA A 851 14.32 -24.03 26.67
N THR A 852 13.69 -25.07 27.21
CA THR A 852 13.05 -26.15 26.44
C THR A 852 11.76 -25.72 25.78
N LEU A 853 10.92 -24.95 26.49
CA LEU A 853 9.77 -24.31 25.88
C LEU A 853 10.19 -23.40 24.71
N SER A 854 11.25 -22.62 24.91
CA SER A 854 11.75 -21.69 23.90
C SER A 854 12.29 -22.44 22.69
N ALA A 855 13.07 -23.52 22.89
CA ALA A 855 13.54 -24.37 21.81
C ALA A 855 12.39 -25.00 21.00
N PHE A 856 11.37 -25.53 21.70
CA PHE A 856 10.18 -26.11 21.07
C PHE A 856 9.38 -25.11 20.23
N GLN A 857 9.22 -23.87 20.72
CA GLN A 857 8.45 -22.83 20.03
C GLN A 857 9.21 -22.17 18.88
N VAL A 858 10.54 -22.13 18.96
CA VAL A 858 11.41 -21.54 17.93
C VAL A 858 11.62 -22.47 16.75
N LEU A 859 11.63 -23.79 16.98
CA LEU A 859 11.86 -24.78 15.92
C LEU A 859 10.86 -24.62 14.76
N GLY A 860 11.39 -24.26 13.59
CA GLY A 860 10.65 -23.99 12.37
C GLY A 860 10.66 -25.14 11.38
N ASP A 861 10.06 -24.91 10.21
CA ASP A 861 10.03 -25.88 9.11
C ASP A 861 11.36 -25.89 8.32
N THR A 862 12.09 -24.79 8.38
CA THR A 862 13.42 -24.58 7.78
C THR A 862 14.33 -23.85 8.77
N ASP A 863 15.63 -23.84 8.49
CA ASP A 863 16.63 -23.08 9.25
C ASP A 863 16.32 -21.57 9.32
N GLY A 864 15.94 -20.95 8.20
CA GLY A 864 15.55 -19.53 8.15
C GLY A 864 14.25 -19.24 8.91
N ASP A 865 13.25 -20.11 8.82
CA ASP A 865 12.02 -19.99 9.63
C ASP A 865 12.33 -20.09 11.13
N THR A 866 13.23 -21.01 11.51
CA THR A 866 13.72 -21.15 12.89
C THR A 866 14.44 -19.88 13.36
N PHE A 867 15.31 -19.30 12.53
CA PHE A 867 15.99 -18.04 12.85
C PHE A 867 15.01 -16.89 13.10
N VAL A 868 14.04 -16.70 12.20
CA VAL A 868 13.04 -15.62 12.32
C VAL A 868 12.15 -15.82 13.55
N LYS A 869 11.70 -17.05 13.82
CA LYS A 869 10.96 -17.38 15.04
C LYS A 869 11.81 -17.12 16.29
N GLY A 870 13.09 -17.47 16.27
CA GLY A 870 14.06 -17.22 17.34
C GLY A 870 14.22 -15.73 17.63
N ALA A 871 14.52 -14.92 16.61
CA ALA A 871 14.67 -13.47 16.76
C ALA A 871 13.38 -12.80 17.28
N ARG A 872 12.22 -13.16 16.71
CA ARG A 872 10.91 -12.64 17.15
C ARG A 872 10.59 -13.05 18.59
N ARG A 873 10.96 -14.28 18.98
CA ARG A 873 10.77 -14.80 20.34
C ARG A 873 11.62 -14.03 21.34
N VAL A 874 12.91 -13.89 21.06
CA VAL A 874 13.86 -13.15 21.92
C VAL A 874 13.41 -11.69 22.08
N ALA A 875 13.13 -10.99 20.98
CA ALA A 875 12.67 -9.60 21.03
C ALA A 875 11.36 -9.45 21.82
N GLY A 876 10.37 -10.30 21.54
CA GLY A 876 9.09 -10.29 22.24
C GLY A 876 9.22 -10.59 23.74
N THR A 877 10.09 -11.54 24.12
CA THR A 877 10.32 -11.89 25.52
C THR A 877 11.13 -10.84 26.27
N VAL A 878 12.16 -10.24 25.67
CA VAL A 878 12.94 -9.15 26.32
C VAL A 878 12.05 -7.96 26.62
N VAL A 879 11.30 -7.47 25.63
CA VAL A 879 10.39 -6.32 25.82
C VAL A 879 9.23 -6.69 26.75
N GLY A 880 8.67 -7.90 26.60
CA GLY A 880 7.55 -8.38 27.41
C GLY A 880 7.92 -8.55 28.88
N ALA A 881 9.12 -9.08 29.14
CA ALA A 881 9.64 -9.20 30.48
C ALA A 881 10.02 -7.82 31.06
N ALA A 882 10.68 -6.94 30.31
CA ALA A 882 11.00 -5.59 30.79
C ALA A 882 9.74 -4.82 31.25
N VAL A 883 8.69 -4.80 30.42
CA VAL A 883 7.43 -4.10 30.74
C VAL A 883 6.66 -4.84 31.84
N GLY A 884 6.52 -6.17 31.75
CA GLY A 884 5.71 -6.92 32.71
C GLY A 884 6.28 -6.97 34.11
N PHE A 885 7.60 -7.14 34.23
CA PHE A 885 8.27 -7.06 35.52
C PHE A 885 8.35 -5.61 36.01
N GLY A 886 8.46 -4.61 35.13
CA GLY A 886 8.37 -3.20 35.53
C GLY A 886 7.02 -2.82 36.14
N ILE A 887 5.92 -3.38 35.62
CA ILE A 887 4.58 -3.21 36.20
C ILE A 887 4.47 -3.99 37.52
N ALA A 888 4.95 -5.24 37.56
CA ALA A 888 4.90 -6.09 38.74
C ALA A 888 5.70 -5.51 39.93
N LEU A 889 6.85 -4.89 39.67
CA LEU A 889 7.72 -4.29 40.69
C LEU A 889 7.24 -2.91 41.16
N SER A 890 6.15 -2.37 40.60
CA SER A 890 5.58 -1.08 41.04
C SER A 890 4.68 -1.26 42.27
N GLU A 891 4.62 -0.26 43.16
CA GLU A 891 3.74 -0.26 44.34
C GLU A 891 2.24 -0.41 44.01
N ALA A 892 1.85 -0.40 42.73
CA ALA A 892 0.50 -0.56 42.22
C ALA A 892 0.08 -2.02 41.95
N ALA A 893 0.89 -3.03 42.30
CA ALA A 893 0.65 -4.46 42.04
C ALA A 893 -0.42 -5.11 42.96
N ILE A 894 -1.60 -4.51 43.08
CA ILE A 894 -2.73 -5.06 43.84
C ILE A 894 -3.58 -5.94 42.91
N ALA A 895 -4.23 -6.99 43.44
CA ALA A 895 -5.14 -7.89 42.71
C ALA A 895 -6.13 -7.20 41.72
N PRO A 896 -6.79 -6.06 42.03
CA PRO A 896 -7.68 -5.38 41.08
C PRO A 896 -6.97 -4.77 39.86
N VAL A 897 -5.64 -4.65 39.85
CA VAL A 897 -4.84 -4.22 38.70
C VAL A 897 -4.34 -5.44 37.90
N ILE A 898 -3.85 -6.47 38.59
CA ILE A 898 -3.28 -7.67 37.97
C ILE A 898 -4.34 -8.45 37.17
N MET A 899 -5.53 -8.65 37.73
CA MET A 899 -6.56 -9.49 37.10
C MET A 899 -7.11 -8.92 35.76
N PRO A 900 -7.48 -7.63 35.66
CA PRO A 900 -7.86 -7.04 34.38
C PRO A 900 -6.71 -7.01 33.37
N LEU A 901 -5.47 -6.77 33.83
CA LEU A 901 -4.30 -6.76 32.96
C LEU A 901 -3.98 -8.17 32.43
N LEU A 902 -4.17 -9.21 33.24
CA LEU A 902 -4.05 -10.60 32.83
C LEU A 902 -5.10 -10.96 31.77
N ALA A 903 -6.37 -10.55 31.96
CA ALA A 903 -7.41 -10.74 30.96
C ALA A 903 -7.09 -10.01 29.64
N LEU A 904 -6.59 -8.77 29.72
CA LEU A 904 -6.13 -8.00 28.57
C LEU A 904 -4.95 -8.70 27.87
N ALA A 905 -3.99 -9.25 28.62
CA ALA A 905 -2.85 -9.95 28.07
C ALA A 905 -3.27 -11.27 27.38
N VAL A 906 -4.23 -12.01 27.95
CA VAL A 906 -4.84 -13.17 27.29
C VAL A 906 -5.49 -12.76 25.97
N PHE A 907 -6.35 -11.73 26.00
CA PHE A 907 -6.99 -11.19 24.80
C PHE A 907 -5.96 -10.79 23.73
N ALA A 908 -4.98 -9.97 24.09
CA ALA A 908 -4.00 -9.45 23.17
C ALA A 908 -3.06 -10.54 22.61
N SER A 909 -2.69 -11.55 23.42
CA SER A 909 -1.87 -12.68 22.95
C SER A 909 -2.57 -13.50 21.86
N VAL A 910 -3.90 -13.65 21.94
CA VAL A 910 -4.70 -14.37 20.94
C VAL A 910 -4.98 -13.48 19.73
N TYR A 911 -5.30 -12.20 19.96
CA TYR A 911 -5.60 -11.23 18.89
C TYR A 911 -4.40 -11.02 17.95
N TYR A 912 -3.21 -10.81 18.49
CA TYR A 912 -2.00 -10.53 17.70
C TYR A 912 -1.32 -11.79 17.14
N ARG A 913 -1.74 -13.01 17.53
CA ARG A 913 -1.12 -14.28 17.15
C ARG A 913 -0.88 -14.43 15.64
N GLN A 914 -1.83 -13.99 14.82
CA GLN A 914 -1.77 -14.06 13.36
C GLN A 914 -1.24 -12.79 12.69
N VAL A 915 -1.13 -11.68 13.43
CA VAL A 915 -0.70 -10.36 12.92
C VAL A 915 0.81 -10.19 13.11
N SER A 916 1.26 -10.39 14.35
CA SER A 916 2.65 -10.24 14.75
C SER A 916 2.98 -11.28 15.83
N PRO A 917 3.65 -12.37 15.45
CA PRO A 917 4.08 -13.39 16.41
C PRO A 917 4.97 -12.83 17.54
N ALA A 918 5.73 -11.76 17.26
CA ALA A 918 6.55 -11.08 18.25
C ALA A 918 5.69 -10.35 19.30
N VAL A 919 4.66 -9.62 18.87
CA VAL A 919 3.73 -8.92 19.79
C VAL A 919 2.89 -9.94 20.57
N ALA A 920 2.49 -11.05 19.94
CA ALA A 920 1.82 -12.14 20.65
C ALA A 920 2.72 -12.74 21.75
N THR A 921 4.01 -12.97 21.43
CA THR A 921 5.02 -13.43 22.42
C THR A 921 5.20 -12.44 23.56
N PHE A 922 5.22 -11.14 23.27
CA PHE A 922 5.27 -10.08 24.28
C PHE A 922 4.11 -10.25 25.28
N TRP A 923 2.88 -10.34 24.80
CA TRP A 923 1.70 -10.52 25.66
C TRP A 923 1.69 -11.87 26.38
N THR A 924 2.13 -12.96 25.75
CA THR A 924 2.28 -14.25 26.43
C THR A 924 3.34 -14.20 27.53
N THR A 925 4.45 -13.49 27.32
CA THR A 925 5.48 -13.29 28.36
C THR A 925 4.94 -12.45 29.51
N MET A 926 4.11 -11.44 29.20
CA MET A 926 3.40 -10.63 30.19
C MET A 926 2.47 -11.49 31.08
N ILE A 927 1.71 -12.43 30.49
CA ILE A 927 0.87 -13.39 31.24
C ILE A 927 1.73 -14.13 32.28
N PHE A 928 2.91 -14.61 31.89
CA PHE A 928 3.82 -15.30 32.82
C PHE A 928 4.34 -14.36 33.91
N ALA A 929 4.78 -13.15 33.57
CA ALA A 929 5.29 -12.19 34.56
C ALA A 929 4.25 -11.84 35.62
N LEU A 930 3.01 -11.53 35.18
CA LEU A 930 1.90 -11.20 36.08
C LEU A 930 1.48 -12.38 36.94
N LEU A 931 1.55 -13.60 36.39
CA LEU A 931 1.25 -14.80 37.15
C LEU A 931 2.30 -15.08 38.22
N TYR A 932 3.59 -14.91 37.91
CA TYR A 932 4.69 -15.11 38.86
C TYR A 932 4.66 -14.11 40.02
N GLU A 933 4.30 -12.85 39.73
CA GLU A 933 4.06 -11.83 40.76
C GLU A 933 2.92 -12.25 41.68
N TYR A 934 1.80 -12.68 41.10
CA TYR A 934 0.65 -13.15 41.86
C TYR A 934 0.95 -14.39 42.72
N LEU A 935 1.86 -15.26 42.27
CA LEU A 935 2.37 -16.40 43.03
C LEU A 935 3.44 -16.03 44.08
N GLY A 936 3.84 -14.76 44.18
CA GLY A 936 4.83 -14.28 45.16
C GLY A 936 6.27 -14.72 44.91
N ASN A 937 6.58 -15.18 43.69
CA ASN A 937 7.88 -15.77 43.33
C ASN A 937 8.78 -14.83 42.50
N LEU A 938 8.42 -13.56 42.36
CA LEU A 938 9.12 -12.63 41.47
C LEU A 938 10.41 -12.09 42.13
N THR A 939 11.55 -12.32 41.49
CA THR A 939 12.84 -11.71 41.86
C THR A 939 13.46 -11.00 40.66
N THR A 940 14.28 -9.97 40.89
CA THR A 940 15.01 -9.28 39.81
C THR A 940 15.96 -10.21 39.05
N LEU A 941 16.44 -11.28 39.69
CA LEU A 941 17.23 -12.35 39.07
C LEU A 941 16.39 -13.20 38.09
N ALA A 942 15.11 -13.42 38.36
CA ALA A 942 14.22 -14.18 37.49
C ALA A 942 14.02 -13.51 36.11
N LEU A 943 14.11 -12.17 36.04
CA LEU A 943 14.06 -11.43 34.78
C LEU A 943 15.26 -11.75 33.88
N ALA A 944 16.47 -11.64 34.44
CA ALA A 944 17.71 -11.95 33.72
C ALA A 944 17.73 -13.41 33.27
N GLN A 945 17.22 -14.30 34.13
CA GLN A 945 17.13 -15.72 33.83
C GLN A 945 16.13 -16.04 32.72
N ARG A 946 14.96 -15.39 32.66
CA ARG A 946 13.99 -15.55 31.56
C ARG A 946 14.61 -15.21 30.21
N VAL A 947 15.34 -14.10 30.16
CA VAL A 947 16.00 -13.65 28.93
C VAL A 947 17.11 -14.63 28.53
N ALA A 948 17.95 -15.05 29.48
CA ALA A 948 19.04 -16.00 29.25
C ALA A 948 18.54 -17.36 28.75
N GLU A 949 17.53 -17.95 29.40
CA GLU A 949 16.97 -19.26 29.02
C GLU A 949 16.26 -19.20 27.66
N THR A 950 15.58 -18.09 27.34
CA THR A 950 14.95 -17.90 26.04
C THR A 950 16.00 -17.78 24.93
N LEU A 951 17.09 -17.05 25.18
CA LEU A 951 18.23 -16.95 24.26
C LEU A 951 18.86 -18.33 24.03
N LEU A 952 19.16 -19.07 25.10
CA LEU A 952 19.74 -20.41 25.00
C LEU A 952 18.84 -21.37 24.22
N GLY A 953 17.55 -21.40 24.52
CA GLY A 953 16.60 -22.22 23.78
C GLY A 953 16.52 -21.87 22.29
N ALA A 954 16.51 -20.57 21.95
CA ALA A 954 16.50 -20.11 20.57
C ALA A 954 17.80 -20.47 19.82
N VAL A 955 18.97 -20.31 20.47
CA VAL A 955 20.27 -20.69 19.90
C VAL A 955 20.36 -22.20 19.69
N ILE A 956 19.95 -23.00 20.67
CA ILE A 956 19.96 -24.46 20.57
C ILE A 956 19.03 -24.93 19.45
N ALA A 957 17.81 -24.37 19.34
CA ALA A 957 16.91 -24.70 18.23
C ALA A 957 17.53 -24.36 16.87
N LEU A 958 18.21 -23.21 16.75
CA LEU A 958 18.89 -22.83 15.51
C LEU A 958 20.05 -23.76 15.17
N VAL A 959 20.87 -24.13 16.16
CA VAL A 959 21.97 -25.09 15.98
C VAL A 959 21.43 -26.46 15.55
N VAL A 960 20.37 -26.94 16.20
CA VAL A 960 19.74 -28.22 15.84
C VAL A 960 19.13 -28.17 14.44
N ALA A 961 18.44 -27.09 14.07
CA ALA A 961 17.90 -26.92 12.71
C ALA A 961 19.00 -26.88 11.64
N TYR A 962 20.20 -26.41 11.98
CA TYR A 962 21.34 -26.33 11.08
C TYR A 962 22.17 -27.63 11.00
N VAL A 963 22.27 -28.39 12.09
CA VAL A 963 23.16 -29.56 12.20
C VAL A 963 22.41 -30.89 12.06
N VAL A 964 21.22 -31.01 12.66
CA VAL A 964 20.49 -32.29 12.74
C VAL A 964 19.52 -32.39 11.57
N LEU A 965 19.88 -33.16 10.53
CA LEU A 965 19.06 -33.36 9.33
C LEU A 965 18.58 -32.01 8.72
N PRO A 966 19.48 -31.13 8.27
CA PRO A 966 19.14 -29.75 7.94
C PRO A 966 18.16 -29.61 6.77
N THR A 967 17.19 -28.71 6.91
CA THR A 967 16.30 -28.25 5.83
C THR A 967 16.54 -26.78 5.53
N ARG A 968 17.39 -26.51 4.53
CA ARG A 968 17.76 -25.13 4.15
C ARG A 968 16.61 -24.42 3.47
N THR A 969 16.27 -23.21 3.91
CA THR A 969 15.18 -22.39 3.33
C THR A 969 15.36 -22.18 1.82
N ARG A 970 16.59 -21.95 1.36
CA ARG A 970 16.88 -21.76 -0.08
C ARG A 970 16.54 -23.00 -0.90
N THR A 971 16.91 -24.20 -0.45
CA THR A 971 16.62 -25.46 -1.15
C THR A 971 15.12 -25.71 -1.26
N VAL A 972 14.36 -25.49 -0.17
CA VAL A 972 12.89 -25.64 -0.20
C VAL A 972 12.23 -24.59 -1.09
N LEU A 973 12.77 -23.37 -1.11
CA LEU A 973 12.30 -22.32 -2.00
C LEU A 973 12.53 -22.69 -3.47
N ASP A 974 13.74 -23.11 -3.83
CA ASP A 974 14.11 -23.48 -5.19
C ASP A 974 13.29 -24.69 -5.67
N GLU A 975 13.01 -25.66 -4.79
CA GLU A 975 12.12 -26.80 -5.05
C GLU A 975 10.68 -26.32 -5.35
N ASN A 976 10.12 -25.42 -4.53
CA ASN A 976 8.78 -24.86 -4.75
C ASN A 976 8.70 -24.04 -6.04
N VAL A 977 9.74 -23.27 -6.39
CA VAL A 977 9.81 -22.53 -7.65
C VAL A 977 9.92 -23.50 -8.83
N SER A 978 10.66 -24.61 -8.68
CA SER A 978 10.80 -25.65 -9.70
C SER A 978 9.47 -26.36 -9.97
N VAL A 979 8.69 -26.67 -8.92
CA VAL A 979 7.31 -27.19 -9.06
C VAL A 979 6.42 -26.20 -9.81
N LEU A 980 6.41 -24.93 -9.40
CA LEU A 980 5.63 -23.89 -10.07
C LEU A 980 6.04 -23.72 -11.54
N ALA A 981 7.34 -23.74 -11.85
CA ALA A 981 7.84 -23.62 -13.21
C ALA A 981 7.36 -24.77 -14.10
N ARG A 982 7.35 -26.01 -13.59
CA ARG A 982 6.80 -27.18 -14.30
C ARG A 982 5.29 -27.07 -14.51
N ASP A 983 4.55 -26.54 -13.54
CA ASP A 983 3.11 -26.29 -13.68
C ASP A 983 2.83 -25.23 -14.76
N ILE A 984 3.65 -24.19 -14.82
CA ILE A 984 3.56 -23.15 -15.87
C ILE A 984 3.92 -23.73 -17.24
N ASP A 985 4.94 -24.58 -17.35
CA ASP A 985 5.28 -25.27 -18.60
C ASP A 985 4.11 -26.13 -19.10
N ALA A 986 3.45 -26.84 -18.20
CA ALA A 986 2.26 -27.61 -18.54
C ALA A 986 1.10 -26.72 -19.00
N ILE A 987 0.91 -25.54 -18.40
CA ILE A 987 -0.10 -24.55 -18.83
C ILE A 987 0.22 -24.01 -20.22
N VAL A 988 1.46 -23.60 -20.47
CA VAL A 988 1.91 -23.10 -21.78
C VAL A 988 1.73 -24.18 -22.84
N THR A 989 2.23 -25.39 -22.58
CA THR A 989 2.12 -26.52 -23.51
C THR A 989 0.67 -26.87 -23.83
N ALA A 990 -0.22 -26.87 -22.83
CA ALA A 990 -1.64 -27.12 -23.03
C ALA A 990 -2.33 -25.99 -23.82
N SER A 991 -2.04 -24.72 -23.52
CA SER A 991 -2.61 -23.57 -24.24
C SER A 991 -2.19 -23.54 -25.71
N MET A 992 -0.90 -23.76 -25.99
CA MET A 992 -0.36 -23.78 -27.35
C MET A 992 -0.80 -25.03 -28.12
N GLY A 993 -0.90 -26.19 -27.44
CA GLY A 993 -1.44 -27.42 -28.02
C GLY A 993 -2.88 -27.25 -28.49
N ARG A 994 -3.71 -26.52 -27.73
CA ARG A 994 -5.09 -26.19 -28.10
C ARG A 994 -5.17 -25.27 -29.32
N LEU A 995 -4.29 -24.26 -29.42
CA LEU A 995 -4.16 -23.45 -30.64
C LEU A 995 -3.71 -24.29 -31.84
N ALA A 996 -2.83 -25.27 -31.63
CA ALA A 996 -2.35 -26.20 -32.65
C ALA A 996 -3.31 -27.37 -32.99
N GLY A 997 -4.58 -27.30 -32.54
CA GLY A 997 -5.61 -28.30 -32.84
C GLY A 997 -5.47 -29.66 -32.14
N ALA A 998 -4.72 -29.75 -31.03
CA ALA A 998 -4.64 -30.98 -30.22
C ALA A 998 -6.01 -31.31 -29.58
N PRO A 999 -6.30 -32.59 -29.26
CA PRO A 999 -7.56 -32.98 -28.60
C PRO A 999 -7.76 -32.13 -27.33
N PRO A 1000 -8.98 -31.62 -27.09
CA PRO A 1000 -9.21 -30.62 -26.06
C PRO A 1000 -8.88 -31.22 -24.70
N THR A 1001 -7.78 -30.77 -24.08
CA THR A 1001 -7.68 -30.82 -22.63
C THR A 1001 -8.90 -30.08 -22.11
N ALA A 1002 -9.68 -30.72 -21.23
CA ALA A 1002 -10.92 -30.12 -20.77
C ALA A 1002 -10.59 -28.76 -20.14
N LEU A 1003 -11.24 -27.69 -20.60
CA LEU A 1003 -11.06 -26.34 -20.05
C LEU A 1003 -11.12 -26.29 -18.50
N PRO A 1004 -11.93 -27.12 -17.82
CA PRO A 1004 -11.87 -27.27 -16.37
C PRO A 1004 -10.50 -27.70 -15.81
N GLU A 1005 -9.80 -28.65 -16.44
CA GLU A 1005 -8.49 -29.12 -16.00
C GLU A 1005 -7.42 -28.03 -16.13
N LEU A 1006 -7.45 -27.27 -17.24
CA LEU A 1006 -6.55 -26.12 -17.42
C LEU A 1006 -6.82 -25.04 -16.37
N ARG A 1007 -8.09 -24.75 -16.07
CA ARG A 1007 -8.48 -23.81 -15.01
C ARG A 1007 -8.04 -24.29 -13.63
N GLN A 1008 -8.12 -25.59 -13.36
CA GLN A 1008 -7.63 -26.20 -12.12
C GLN A 1008 -6.10 -26.09 -12.01
N ARG A 1009 -5.34 -26.30 -13.08
CA ARG A 1009 -3.88 -26.11 -13.07
C ARG A 1009 -3.48 -24.66 -12.82
N VAL A 1010 -4.18 -23.69 -13.44
CA VAL A 1010 -3.96 -22.25 -13.15
C VAL A 1010 -4.24 -21.94 -11.67
N LEU A 1011 -5.23 -22.59 -11.07
CA LEU A 1011 -5.48 -22.49 -9.63
C LEU A 1011 -4.36 -23.07 -8.78
N THR A 1012 -3.83 -24.24 -9.15
CA THR A 1012 -2.68 -24.85 -8.47
C THR A 1012 -1.45 -23.96 -8.54
N ALA A 1013 -1.08 -23.49 -9.73
CA ALA A 1013 0.02 -22.54 -9.92
C ALA A 1013 -0.17 -21.26 -9.08
N SER A 1014 -1.40 -20.75 -8.97
CA SER A 1014 -1.71 -19.60 -8.11
C SER A 1014 -1.56 -19.91 -6.62
N GLN A 1015 -1.77 -21.15 -6.19
CA GLN A 1015 -1.52 -21.60 -4.83
C GLN A 1015 -0.02 -21.74 -4.57
N ASP A 1016 0.72 -22.25 -5.54
CA ASP A 1016 2.16 -22.47 -5.44
C ASP A 1016 2.93 -21.15 -5.38
N VAL A 1017 2.48 -20.10 -6.07
CA VAL A 1017 3.04 -18.75 -5.85
C VAL A 1017 2.92 -18.33 -4.37
N ARG A 1018 1.80 -18.64 -3.71
CA ARG A 1018 1.61 -18.29 -2.29
C ARG A 1018 2.51 -19.12 -1.39
N THR A 1019 2.77 -20.39 -1.72
CA THR A 1019 3.71 -21.22 -0.95
C THR A 1019 5.14 -20.76 -1.15
N VAL A 1020 5.53 -20.36 -2.37
CA VAL A 1020 6.84 -19.74 -2.69
C VAL A 1020 7.03 -18.46 -1.87
N VAL A 1021 6.06 -17.54 -1.87
CA VAL A 1021 6.13 -16.29 -1.09
C VAL A 1021 6.26 -16.57 0.42
N ALA A 1022 5.46 -17.51 0.94
CA ALA A 1022 5.53 -17.88 2.36
C ALA A 1022 6.88 -18.50 2.75
N THR A 1023 7.46 -19.32 1.86
CA THR A 1023 8.77 -19.95 2.07
C THR A 1023 9.91 -18.94 1.98
N ALA A 1024 9.77 -17.92 1.14
CA ALA A 1024 10.76 -16.86 0.95
C ALA A 1024 10.78 -15.82 2.09
N GLU A 1025 9.75 -15.76 2.94
CA GLU A 1025 9.60 -14.74 3.99
C GLU A 1025 10.85 -14.56 4.87
N PRO A 1026 11.54 -15.62 5.34
CA PRO A 1026 12.76 -15.45 6.12
C PRO A 1026 13.91 -14.75 5.37
N LEU A 1027 13.99 -14.96 4.04
CA LEU A 1027 15.04 -14.39 3.19
C LEU A 1027 14.80 -12.90 2.91
N ARG A 1028 13.57 -12.41 3.06
CA ARG A 1028 13.21 -10.99 2.86
C ARG A 1028 13.77 -10.08 3.95
N HIS A 1029 14.13 -10.63 5.10
CA HIS A 1029 14.78 -9.92 6.19
C HIS A 1029 16.31 -9.95 6.11
N ALA A 1030 16.90 -10.60 5.11
CA ALA A 1030 18.35 -10.67 4.93
C ALA A 1030 18.92 -9.36 4.32
N PRO A 1031 20.17 -8.97 4.66
CA PRO A 1031 20.86 -7.88 3.98
C PRO A 1031 20.91 -8.14 2.47
N GLY A 1032 20.57 -7.13 1.66
CA GLY A 1032 20.53 -7.26 0.19
C GLY A 1032 19.21 -7.79 -0.40
N ALA A 1033 18.20 -8.10 0.42
CA ALA A 1033 16.89 -8.58 -0.06
C ALA A 1033 16.20 -7.64 -1.07
N LEU A 1034 16.44 -6.33 -0.95
CA LEU A 1034 15.90 -5.27 -1.82
C LEU A 1034 16.80 -4.90 -3.02
N GLY A 1035 17.96 -5.57 -3.16
CA GLY A 1035 18.85 -5.36 -4.30
C GLY A 1035 18.22 -5.87 -5.61
N PRO A 1036 18.75 -5.45 -6.77
CA PRO A 1036 18.30 -5.96 -8.07
C PRO A 1036 18.38 -7.49 -8.18
N GLU A 1037 19.39 -8.10 -7.56
CA GLU A 1037 19.59 -9.55 -7.45
C GLU A 1037 18.97 -10.18 -6.19
N GLY A 1038 18.24 -9.37 -5.42
CA GLY A 1038 17.63 -9.77 -4.16
C GLY A 1038 16.43 -10.71 -4.33
N ILE A 1039 15.98 -11.29 -3.22
CA ILE A 1039 14.82 -12.19 -3.19
C ILE A 1039 13.54 -11.52 -3.72
N GLU A 1040 13.38 -10.20 -3.56
CA GLU A 1040 12.23 -9.46 -4.10
C GLU A 1040 12.21 -9.45 -5.63
N GLY A 1041 13.36 -9.42 -6.28
CA GLY A 1041 13.48 -9.56 -7.74
C GLY A 1041 12.98 -10.92 -8.21
N ARG A 1042 13.42 -12.00 -7.54
CA ARG A 1042 12.95 -13.37 -7.81
C ARG A 1042 11.45 -13.52 -7.59
N LEU A 1043 10.92 -13.01 -6.47
CA LEU A 1043 9.48 -13.06 -6.18
C LEU A 1043 8.65 -12.26 -7.20
N THR A 1044 9.17 -11.12 -7.65
CA THR A 1044 8.52 -10.31 -8.71
C THR A 1044 8.47 -11.09 -10.02
N ALA A 1045 9.56 -11.75 -10.41
CA ALA A 1045 9.61 -12.60 -11.60
C ALA A 1045 8.64 -13.79 -11.50
N VAL A 1046 8.55 -14.46 -10.33
CA VAL A 1046 7.58 -15.53 -10.08
C VAL A 1046 6.12 -15.05 -10.24
N TRP A 1047 5.80 -13.87 -9.70
CA TRP A 1047 4.48 -13.25 -9.88
C TRP A 1047 4.19 -12.88 -11.33
N ALA A 1048 5.16 -12.28 -12.03
CA ALA A 1048 5.04 -11.92 -13.43
C ALA A 1048 4.81 -13.16 -14.30
N LEU A 1049 5.60 -14.22 -14.08
CA LEU A 1049 5.50 -15.48 -14.81
C LEU A 1049 4.10 -16.08 -14.72
N THR A 1050 3.55 -16.15 -13.50
CA THR A 1050 2.19 -16.67 -13.25
C THR A 1050 1.11 -15.77 -13.87
N SER A 1051 1.31 -14.44 -13.81
CA SER A 1051 0.42 -13.47 -14.44
C SER A 1051 0.40 -13.60 -15.97
N HIS A 1052 1.56 -13.77 -16.60
CA HIS A 1052 1.68 -13.93 -18.05
C HIS A 1052 1.12 -15.28 -18.51
N ALA A 1053 1.39 -16.37 -17.78
CA ALA A 1053 0.78 -17.68 -18.06
C ALA A 1053 -0.76 -17.60 -18.06
N ARG A 1054 -1.35 -16.84 -17.13
CA ARG A 1054 -2.80 -16.66 -17.08
C ARG A 1054 -3.34 -15.79 -18.22
N ARG A 1055 -2.65 -14.71 -18.57
CA ARG A 1055 -3.02 -13.87 -19.73
C ARG A 1055 -2.89 -14.64 -21.03
N LEU A 1056 -1.88 -15.51 -21.16
CA LEU A 1056 -1.73 -16.43 -22.28
C LEU A 1056 -2.94 -17.35 -22.44
N VAL A 1057 -3.42 -17.98 -21.35
CA VAL A 1057 -4.63 -18.83 -21.40
C VAL A 1057 -5.84 -18.04 -21.94
N ARG A 1058 -6.04 -16.80 -21.48
CA ARG A 1058 -7.15 -15.95 -21.95
C ARG A 1058 -6.97 -15.47 -23.39
N ALA A 1059 -5.74 -15.15 -23.79
CA ALA A 1059 -5.44 -14.75 -25.16
C ALA A 1059 -5.65 -15.91 -26.13
N ALA A 1060 -5.17 -17.11 -25.76
CA ALA A 1060 -5.37 -18.34 -26.52
C ALA A 1060 -6.86 -18.71 -26.62
N GLU A 1061 -7.63 -18.61 -25.54
CA GLU A 1061 -9.07 -18.86 -25.56
C GLU A 1061 -9.82 -17.89 -26.48
N ARG A 1062 -9.49 -16.59 -26.43
CA ARG A 1062 -10.07 -15.58 -27.34
C ARG A 1062 -9.71 -15.84 -28.81
N ALA A 1063 -8.45 -16.18 -29.09
CA ALA A 1063 -7.98 -16.52 -30.43
C ALA A 1063 -8.71 -17.77 -30.99
N ILE A 1064 -8.88 -18.81 -30.18
CA ILE A 1064 -9.61 -20.02 -30.58
C ILE A 1064 -11.08 -19.71 -30.88
N VAL A 1065 -11.76 -18.95 -30.02
CA VAL A 1065 -13.19 -18.62 -30.18
C VAL A 1065 -13.45 -17.76 -31.43
N THR A 1066 -12.48 -16.92 -31.81
CA THR A 1066 -12.58 -16.02 -32.97
C THR A 1066 -12.12 -16.65 -34.29
N GLY A 1067 -11.64 -17.90 -34.26
CA GLY A 1067 -11.35 -18.68 -35.45
C GLY A 1067 -9.90 -18.62 -35.95
N VAL A 1068 -8.93 -18.30 -35.09
CA VAL A 1068 -7.49 -18.45 -35.42
C VAL A 1068 -7.18 -19.92 -35.72
N GLY A 1069 -6.60 -20.19 -36.88
CA GLY A 1069 -6.37 -21.54 -37.40
C GLY A 1069 -5.11 -22.20 -36.80
N PRO A 1070 -5.07 -23.55 -36.74
CA PRO A 1070 -3.91 -24.28 -36.23
C PRO A 1070 -2.65 -24.18 -37.12
N HIS A 1071 -2.78 -23.67 -38.34
CA HIS A 1071 -1.71 -23.53 -39.32
C HIS A 1071 -1.15 -22.10 -39.45
N ASP A 1072 -1.68 -21.14 -38.70
CA ASP A 1072 -1.32 -19.73 -38.85
C ASP A 1072 0.11 -19.44 -38.35
N GLN A 1073 0.62 -20.22 -37.38
CA GLN A 1073 1.98 -20.15 -36.86
C GLN A 1073 2.47 -21.52 -36.34
N ASP A 1074 3.78 -21.70 -36.16
CA ASP A 1074 4.36 -22.89 -35.50
C ASP A 1074 4.17 -22.87 -33.97
N TRP A 1075 2.92 -22.98 -33.54
CA TRP A 1075 2.53 -23.01 -32.12
C TRP A 1075 3.23 -24.12 -31.33
N ARG A 1076 3.51 -25.26 -31.96
CA ARG A 1076 4.22 -26.40 -31.34
C ARG A 1076 5.72 -26.14 -31.22
N GLY A 1077 6.35 -25.49 -32.20
CA GLY A 1077 7.73 -25.03 -32.12
C GLY A 1077 7.93 -24.05 -30.97
N MET A 1078 7.07 -23.03 -30.87
CA MET A 1078 7.17 -22.02 -29.82
C MET A 1078 6.92 -22.57 -28.41
N ALA A 1079 5.98 -23.53 -28.27
CA ALA A 1079 5.79 -24.25 -27.02
C ALA A 1079 7.05 -25.03 -26.60
N ARG A 1080 7.71 -25.72 -27.55
CA ARG A 1080 8.96 -26.45 -27.31
C ARG A 1080 10.11 -25.51 -26.93
N SER A 1081 10.23 -24.35 -27.59
CA SER A 1081 11.24 -23.34 -27.24
C SER A 1081 11.05 -22.82 -25.81
N THR A 1082 9.80 -22.54 -25.44
CA THR A 1082 9.47 -22.08 -24.08
C THR A 1082 9.72 -23.16 -23.03
N SER A 1083 9.35 -24.40 -23.32
CA SER A 1083 9.60 -25.56 -22.44
C SER A 1083 11.10 -25.82 -22.26
N THR A 1084 11.90 -25.61 -23.31
CA THR A 1084 13.37 -25.71 -23.23
C THR A 1084 13.96 -24.69 -22.26
N ASN A 1085 13.51 -23.43 -22.33
CA ASN A 1085 13.94 -22.38 -21.39
C ASN A 1085 13.49 -22.68 -19.95
N ILE A 1086 12.27 -23.20 -19.75
CA ILE A 1086 11.79 -23.59 -18.42
C ILE A 1086 12.55 -24.82 -17.88
N ALA A 1087 12.91 -25.77 -18.74
CA ALA A 1087 13.76 -26.91 -18.38
C ALA A 1087 15.16 -26.46 -17.94
N ALA A 1088 15.74 -25.46 -18.61
CA ALA A 1088 17.00 -24.86 -18.19
C ALA A 1088 16.90 -24.18 -16.81
N LEU A 1089 15.82 -23.43 -16.57
CA LEU A 1089 15.53 -22.82 -15.25
C LEU A 1089 15.38 -23.88 -14.15
N THR A 1090 14.58 -24.92 -14.38
CA THR A 1090 14.38 -26.00 -13.38
C THR A 1090 15.67 -26.76 -13.11
N THR A 1091 16.52 -26.96 -14.11
CA THR A 1091 17.86 -27.56 -13.96
C THR A 1091 18.79 -26.67 -13.12
N ALA A 1092 18.75 -25.35 -13.34
CA ALA A 1092 19.51 -24.39 -12.55
C ALA A 1092 19.04 -24.33 -11.08
N LEU A 1093 17.72 -24.41 -10.84
CA LEU A 1093 17.14 -24.48 -9.49
C LEU A 1093 17.55 -25.75 -8.73
N ASP A 1094 17.80 -26.86 -9.44
CA ASP A 1094 18.36 -28.09 -8.87
C ASP A 1094 19.88 -27.98 -8.55
N GLY A 1095 20.50 -26.83 -8.81
CA GLY A 1095 21.94 -26.60 -8.61
C GLY A 1095 22.83 -27.21 -9.69
N ARG A 1096 22.28 -27.55 -10.86
CA ARG A 1096 23.01 -28.06 -12.02
C ARG A 1096 23.21 -26.96 -13.07
N LEU A 1097 24.23 -27.09 -13.93
CA LEU A 1097 24.43 -26.14 -15.03
C LEU A 1097 23.22 -26.19 -16.01
N PRO A 1098 22.67 -25.03 -16.42
CA PRO A 1098 21.53 -24.99 -17.33
C PRO A 1098 21.87 -25.60 -18.70
N GLY A 1099 20.88 -26.24 -19.31
CA GLY A 1099 20.98 -26.79 -20.67
C GLY A 1099 20.91 -25.72 -21.76
N PRO A 1100 20.72 -26.10 -23.05
CA PRO A 1100 20.63 -25.15 -24.15
C PRO A 1100 19.49 -24.15 -23.96
N LEU A 1101 19.73 -22.88 -24.29
CA LEU A 1101 18.77 -21.78 -24.20
C LEU A 1101 18.32 -21.32 -25.59
N VAL A 1102 17.05 -20.92 -25.69
CA VAL A 1102 16.49 -20.30 -26.89
C VAL A 1102 16.22 -18.82 -26.57
N LEU A 1103 17.13 -17.95 -27.02
CA LEU A 1103 17.06 -16.50 -26.79
C LEU A 1103 16.03 -15.81 -27.69
N GLU A 1104 15.89 -16.28 -28.92
CA GLU A 1104 14.88 -15.81 -29.89
C GLU A 1104 13.77 -16.84 -30.02
N VAL A 1105 12.63 -16.55 -29.41
CA VAL A 1105 11.46 -17.44 -29.48
C VAL A 1105 10.62 -17.18 -30.74
N ALA A 1106 10.85 -16.05 -31.43
CA ALA A 1106 10.30 -15.74 -32.76
C ALA A 1106 11.05 -14.56 -33.42
N SER A 1107 11.36 -14.66 -34.71
CA SER A 1107 11.67 -13.53 -35.59
C SER A 1107 10.36 -12.91 -36.07
N PHE A 1108 10.16 -11.61 -35.80
CA PHE A 1108 8.91 -10.90 -36.08
C PHE A 1108 8.98 -10.17 -37.43
N GLU A 1109 8.23 -10.64 -38.42
CA GLU A 1109 7.84 -9.83 -39.58
C GLU A 1109 6.38 -9.40 -39.41
N MET A 1110 6.15 -8.08 -39.23
CA MET A 1110 4.81 -7.49 -39.17
C MET A 1110 4.09 -7.69 -40.51
N SER A 1111 3.20 -8.68 -40.57
CA SER A 1111 2.37 -8.91 -41.73
C SER A 1111 0.90 -8.86 -41.32
N GLY A 1112 0.23 -7.73 -41.59
CA GLY A 1112 -1.23 -7.64 -41.59
C GLY A 1112 -1.86 -6.76 -40.50
N SER A 1113 -2.95 -6.08 -40.87
CA SER A 1113 -3.74 -5.19 -40.01
C SER A 1113 -5.14 -5.75 -39.71
N GLY A 1114 -5.29 -7.07 -39.68
CA GLY A 1114 -6.56 -7.75 -39.41
C GLY A 1114 -6.90 -7.87 -37.92
N PRO A 1115 -8.19 -8.03 -37.54
CA PRO A 1115 -8.58 -8.31 -36.16
C PRO A 1115 -8.02 -9.65 -35.64
N THR A 1116 -7.81 -10.61 -36.54
CA THR A 1116 -7.17 -11.90 -36.26
C THR A 1116 -5.68 -11.72 -35.92
N ASP A 1117 -4.98 -10.82 -36.62
CA ASP A 1117 -3.55 -10.51 -36.38
C ASP A 1117 -3.34 -9.90 -34.98
N ARG A 1118 -4.25 -9.02 -34.53
CA ARG A 1118 -4.18 -8.43 -33.18
C ARG A 1118 -4.34 -9.46 -32.07
N LEU A 1119 -5.16 -10.49 -32.28
CA LEU A 1119 -5.35 -11.56 -31.30
C LEU A 1119 -4.14 -12.50 -31.27
N MET A 1120 -3.53 -12.76 -32.43
CA MET A 1120 -2.27 -13.48 -32.57
C MET A 1120 -1.13 -12.73 -31.87
N ASP A 1121 -1.06 -11.40 -32.04
CA ASP A 1121 -0.09 -10.53 -31.37
C ASP A 1121 -0.22 -10.57 -29.84
N ASP A 1122 -1.45 -10.63 -29.31
CA ASP A 1122 -1.68 -10.77 -27.88
C ASP A 1122 -1.13 -12.09 -27.33
N VAL A 1123 -1.34 -13.20 -28.02
CA VAL A 1123 -0.80 -14.52 -27.65
C VAL A 1123 0.73 -14.49 -27.68
N MET A 1124 1.30 -13.98 -28.77
CA MET A 1124 2.74 -13.90 -28.99
C MET A 1124 3.45 -12.98 -27.98
N ARG A 1125 2.81 -11.87 -27.65
CA ARG A 1125 3.31 -10.93 -26.63
C ARG A 1125 3.40 -11.61 -25.27
N GLU A 1126 2.35 -12.31 -24.83
CA GLU A 1126 2.37 -12.99 -23.54
C GLU A 1126 3.41 -14.13 -23.51
N LEU A 1127 3.56 -14.89 -24.60
CA LEU A 1127 4.58 -15.93 -24.70
C LEU A 1127 6.01 -15.38 -24.66
N THR A 1128 6.24 -14.25 -25.34
CA THR A 1128 7.53 -13.54 -25.28
C THR A 1128 7.83 -13.06 -23.87
N ARG A 1129 6.83 -12.50 -23.17
CA ARG A 1129 6.97 -12.05 -21.78
C ARG A 1129 7.25 -13.21 -20.82
N ILE A 1130 6.62 -14.37 -21.02
CA ILE A 1130 6.93 -15.60 -20.26
C ILE A 1130 8.42 -15.94 -20.43
N ASN A 1131 8.91 -16.03 -21.66
CA ASN A 1131 10.31 -16.36 -21.92
C ASN A 1131 11.28 -15.33 -21.37
N GLN A 1132 11.02 -14.03 -21.55
CA GLN A 1132 11.83 -12.96 -20.94
C GLN A 1132 11.88 -13.09 -19.42
N THR A 1133 10.76 -13.43 -18.78
CA THR A 1133 10.68 -13.59 -17.33
C THR A 1133 11.43 -14.85 -16.87
N VAL A 1134 11.35 -15.96 -17.62
CA VAL A 1134 12.10 -17.19 -17.35
C VAL A 1134 13.61 -16.94 -17.44
N LEU A 1135 14.07 -16.25 -18.50
CA LEU A 1135 15.48 -15.92 -18.68
C LEU A 1135 15.99 -14.96 -17.60
N ALA A 1136 15.20 -13.95 -17.22
CA ALA A 1136 15.53 -13.07 -16.11
C ALA A 1136 15.59 -13.82 -14.78
N LEU A 1137 14.68 -14.76 -14.54
CA LEU A 1137 14.70 -15.59 -13.33
C LEU A 1137 15.89 -16.56 -13.33
N LEU A 1138 16.27 -17.10 -14.49
CA LEU A 1138 17.46 -17.94 -14.66
C LEU A 1138 18.72 -17.16 -14.31
N GLU A 1139 18.87 -15.93 -14.81
CA GLU A 1139 20.02 -15.06 -14.50
C GLU A 1139 20.08 -14.71 -13.01
N LEU A 1140 18.92 -14.49 -12.37
CA LEU A 1140 18.85 -14.27 -10.91
C LEU A 1140 19.23 -15.52 -10.09
N VAL A 1141 19.00 -16.72 -10.63
CA VAL A 1141 19.31 -18.01 -9.96
C VAL A 1141 20.77 -18.41 -10.20
N SER A 1142 21.26 -18.23 -11.42
CA SER A 1142 22.60 -18.58 -11.90
C SER A 1142 23.18 -17.40 -12.70
N PRO A 1143 23.83 -16.43 -12.04
CA PRO A 1143 24.45 -15.29 -12.72
C PRO A 1143 25.49 -15.73 -13.77
N GLY A 1144 25.49 -15.10 -14.94
CA GLY A 1144 26.36 -15.45 -16.07
C GLY A 1144 25.84 -16.59 -16.94
N ALA A 1145 24.65 -17.14 -16.66
CA ALA A 1145 24.04 -18.20 -17.49
C ALA A 1145 23.75 -17.71 -18.92
N LEU A 1146 23.46 -16.42 -19.10
CA LEU A 1146 23.20 -15.81 -20.40
C LEU A 1146 24.49 -15.43 -21.17
N GLU A 1147 25.61 -15.21 -20.49
CA GLU A 1147 26.87 -14.75 -21.12
C GLU A 1147 27.58 -15.84 -21.94
N GLY A 1148 27.30 -17.12 -21.67
CA GLY A 1148 27.90 -18.26 -22.37
C GLY A 1148 27.18 -18.70 -23.66
N VAL A 1149 26.05 -18.08 -24.02
CA VAL A 1149 25.23 -18.48 -25.18
C VAL A 1149 25.49 -17.54 -26.35
N ALA A 1150 26.37 -17.95 -27.26
CA ALA A 1150 26.57 -17.24 -28.53
C ALA A 1150 25.26 -17.23 -29.34
N PRO A 1151 24.86 -16.10 -29.95
CA PRO A 1151 23.67 -16.03 -30.79
C PRO A 1151 23.85 -16.99 -31.97
N ALA A 1152 22.93 -17.93 -32.11
CA ALA A 1152 23.02 -19.03 -33.06
C ALA A 1152 22.76 -18.59 -34.52
N HIS A 1153 23.21 -17.43 -35.00
CA HIS A 1153 23.00 -16.93 -36.38
C HIS A 1153 24.28 -16.27 -36.96
N ALA A 1154 25.44 -16.94 -36.89
CA ALA A 1154 26.67 -16.49 -37.57
C ALA A 1154 27.24 -17.51 -38.58
N SER A 1155 26.49 -18.55 -38.95
CA SER A 1155 27.00 -19.60 -39.83
C SER A 1155 25.96 -20.09 -40.86
N THR A 1156 25.42 -19.17 -41.65
CA THR A 1156 24.81 -19.47 -42.96
C THR A 1156 24.85 -18.22 -43.85
N VAL A 1157 26.05 -17.68 -44.07
CA VAL A 1157 26.40 -16.96 -45.31
C VAL A 1157 27.80 -17.41 -45.68
N ALA A 1158 27.87 -18.49 -46.47
CA ALA A 1158 28.99 -18.87 -47.31
C ALA A 1158 28.42 -19.36 -48.63
#